data_AF-A0A7W9LLH8-F1
#
_entry.id   AF-A0A7W9LLH8-F1
#
_cell.length_a   1.000
_cell.length_b   1.000
_cell.length_c   1.000
_cell.angle_alpha   90.00
_cell.angle_beta   90.00
_cell.angle_gamma   90.00
#
_symmetry.space_group_name_H-M   'P 1'
#
loop_
_entity.id
_entity.type
_entity.pdbx_description
1 polymer ?
#
loop_
_entity_poly.entity_id
_entity_poly.type
_entity_poly.pdbx_seq_one_letter_code
_entity_poly.pdbx_strand_id
1 'polypeptide(L)'
;MALADQIAERLLQSIIDQEFPPGSSLPAEAELAERFGASRLTVREAIRALRTQNVVRIQRGRGTLVNTPEQWTSLTALVQAANGATTATGATGQAAERLLEARRMIEVGAAQLAADRRDDADLARLAEHIDGMRRAAAAGDVERFVADDIAFHDVIMQASGNLFVPALFGTFGPLLIEARRQTSAVPEIRVNAIGHHVEILAALTGHDPEAARAAMERHMDQTLRDLRTHVTRTPGRDPADVLAPFPPVRPADLVLLRDRVRHGRTVVVLDDDPTGTQAVADVPVLSSWSADDVRWALRQSAGGFFVLTNTRSLSPDDAAAVTREVVDVCLEVARADGVDVAFASRSDSTLRGHFPLEPDVIAERSAAAGRPVDAVLVVPAYVDAGRLTAGSVHWVRQGDQLVPAARTEFAADATFGYRESDLRRWVEEKTGGRIAASAVPAVTLTDLRDGGPEAVAKQLAGLTGGRVVVVDAATDDDLRLLALAVLEAEAAGKRFVYRVGPSFVRARLGQEATAPLTASRLAPLLSGAAGDDGGHGLVVVGSHTAVTTRQLDRLRERLPVTALELDVAALRDRDAGTAGRHVAAVADRVAAALRTGTVVVSTSRAVVTGADGAASLALARTVSASVVDLVRRVTERTRPAFVVAKGGITSHDVATKALRIGRARAAGTLLPGIVSLWEPLDGPARGVPYVVFAGNVGDDDSLAAVVTALTEAPHQER
;
A
#
# COMPACT_ATOMS: atom_id res chain seq x y z
N MET A 1 -3.51 -43.68 -30.22
CA MET A 1 -2.21 -42.99 -30.02
C MET A 1 -1.11 -44.04 -30.11
N ALA A 2 -0.05 -43.81 -30.89
CA ALA A 2 1.01 -44.81 -31.05
C ALA A 2 1.84 -44.94 -29.76
N LEU A 3 2.45 -46.11 -29.52
CA LEU A 3 3.27 -46.34 -28.32
C LEU A 3 4.46 -45.37 -28.22
N ALA A 4 5.02 -44.95 -29.35
CA ALA A 4 6.09 -43.95 -29.40
C ALA A 4 5.64 -42.57 -28.91
N ASP A 5 4.41 -42.15 -29.24
CA ASP A 5 3.85 -40.87 -28.79
C ASP A 5 3.64 -40.88 -27.27
N GLN A 6 3.11 -41.98 -26.72
CA GLN A 6 2.93 -42.15 -25.27
C GLN A 6 4.26 -42.09 -24.51
N ILE A 7 5.33 -42.68 -25.08
CA ILE A 7 6.67 -42.62 -24.50
C ILE A 7 7.23 -41.19 -24.58
N ALA A 8 7.00 -40.48 -25.69
CA ALA A 8 7.42 -39.09 -25.84
C ALA A 8 6.72 -38.18 -24.81
N GLU A 9 5.41 -38.35 -24.59
CA GLU A 9 4.64 -37.64 -23.56
C GLU A 9 5.16 -37.92 -22.15
N ARG A 10 5.39 -39.19 -21.79
CA ARG A 10 5.95 -39.56 -20.48
C ARG A 10 7.35 -39.00 -20.26
N LEU A 11 8.17 -38.98 -21.29
CA LEU A 11 9.53 -38.45 -21.23
C LEU A 11 9.53 -36.91 -21.13
N LEU A 12 8.63 -36.24 -21.85
CA LEU A 12 8.40 -34.80 -21.69
C LEU A 12 7.93 -34.47 -20.28
N GLN A 13 7.01 -35.25 -19.71
CA GLN A 13 6.55 -35.07 -18.34
C GLN A 13 7.71 -35.22 -17.34
N SER A 14 8.59 -36.21 -17.53
CA SER A 14 9.78 -36.40 -16.68
C SER A 14 10.76 -35.21 -16.76
N ILE A 15 10.86 -34.56 -17.93
CA ILE A 15 11.63 -33.32 -18.12
C ILE A 15 10.97 -32.14 -17.38
N ILE A 16 9.65 -32.01 -17.50
CA ILE A 16 8.87 -30.96 -16.83
C ILE A 16 9.00 -31.08 -15.31
N ASP A 17 8.91 -32.30 -14.78
CA ASP A 17 9.01 -32.65 -13.35
C ASP A 17 10.44 -32.53 -12.79
N GLN A 18 11.40 -32.01 -13.59
CA GLN A 18 12.80 -31.83 -13.24
C GLN A 18 13.59 -33.13 -12.93
N GLU A 19 13.07 -34.30 -13.31
CA GLU A 19 13.86 -35.54 -13.27
C GLU A 19 15.04 -35.47 -14.25
N PHE A 20 14.82 -34.80 -15.37
CA PHE A 20 15.85 -34.47 -16.36
C PHE A 20 15.89 -32.95 -16.59
N PRO A 21 16.63 -32.19 -15.75
CA PRO A 21 16.61 -30.73 -15.81
C PRO A 21 17.24 -30.20 -17.11
N PRO A 22 16.90 -28.97 -17.54
CA PRO A 22 17.51 -28.35 -18.71
C PRO A 22 19.04 -28.37 -18.64
N GLY A 23 19.69 -28.75 -19.75
CA GLY A 23 21.13 -28.91 -19.86
C GLY A 23 21.68 -30.27 -19.40
N SER A 24 20.87 -31.13 -18.78
CA SER A 24 21.25 -32.51 -18.44
C SER A 24 21.17 -33.46 -19.64
N SER A 25 21.86 -34.60 -19.53
CA SER A 25 21.76 -35.70 -20.51
C SER A 25 20.62 -36.64 -20.14
N LEU A 26 19.81 -37.01 -21.14
CA LEU A 26 18.90 -38.14 -21.02
C LEU A 26 19.69 -39.46 -20.96
N PRO A 27 19.14 -40.49 -20.28
CA PRO A 27 19.69 -41.83 -20.30
C PRO A 27 19.82 -42.41 -21.71
N ALA A 28 20.66 -43.43 -21.86
CA ALA A 28 20.87 -44.08 -23.15
C ALA A 28 19.57 -44.73 -23.68
N GLU A 29 19.39 -44.82 -25.00
CA GLU A 29 18.18 -45.42 -25.61
C GLU A 29 17.87 -46.82 -25.08
N ALA A 30 18.90 -47.61 -24.74
CA ALA A 30 18.75 -48.95 -24.18
C ALA A 30 18.14 -48.94 -22.78
N GLU A 31 18.52 -47.98 -21.95
CA GLU A 31 18.04 -47.82 -20.58
C GLU A 31 16.62 -47.26 -20.56
N LEU A 32 16.33 -46.28 -21.43
CA LEU A 32 14.97 -45.78 -21.63
C LEU A 32 14.04 -46.88 -22.17
N ALA A 33 14.53 -47.76 -23.05
CA ALA A 33 13.77 -48.89 -23.56
C ALA A 33 13.39 -49.89 -22.45
N GLU A 34 14.32 -50.18 -21.55
CA GLU A 34 14.06 -51.00 -20.35
C GLU A 34 13.07 -50.31 -19.41
N ARG A 35 13.29 -49.02 -19.09
CA ARG A 35 12.44 -48.23 -18.20
C ARG A 35 10.99 -48.13 -18.67
N PHE A 36 10.77 -47.98 -19.98
CA PHE A 36 9.43 -47.86 -20.55
C PHE A 36 8.85 -49.19 -21.04
N GLY A 37 9.56 -50.31 -20.90
CA GLY A 37 9.12 -51.62 -21.36
C GLY A 37 8.87 -51.68 -22.87
N ALA A 38 9.69 -50.97 -23.65
CA ALA A 38 9.49 -50.78 -25.09
C ALA A 38 10.73 -51.15 -25.91
N SER A 39 10.57 -51.31 -27.23
CA SER A 39 11.72 -51.55 -28.10
C SER A 39 12.60 -50.29 -28.23
N ARG A 40 13.91 -50.47 -28.45
CA ARG A 40 14.84 -49.35 -28.72
C ARG A 40 14.41 -48.50 -29.92
N LEU A 41 13.79 -49.12 -30.93
CA LEU A 41 13.26 -48.43 -32.10
C LEU A 41 12.12 -47.48 -31.70
N THR A 42 11.21 -47.93 -30.84
CA THR A 42 10.08 -47.12 -30.34
C THR A 42 10.57 -45.92 -29.51
N VAL A 43 11.57 -46.12 -28.65
CA VAL A 43 12.19 -45.03 -27.88
C VAL A 43 12.91 -44.03 -28.78
N ARG A 44 13.59 -44.50 -29.83
CA ARG A 44 14.24 -43.62 -30.80
C ARG A 44 13.24 -42.74 -31.54
N GLU A 45 12.08 -43.28 -31.93
CA GLU A 45 11.00 -42.48 -32.51
C GLU A 45 10.42 -41.46 -31.51
N ALA A 46 10.29 -41.83 -30.23
CA ALA A 46 9.87 -40.90 -29.18
C ALA A 46 10.87 -39.74 -28.98
N ILE A 47 12.18 -40.03 -28.90
CA ILE A 47 13.24 -39.01 -28.81
C ILE A 47 13.24 -38.14 -30.08
N ARG A 48 13.00 -38.72 -31.25
CA ARG A 48 12.90 -37.99 -32.51
C ARG A 48 11.72 -37.00 -32.48
N ALA A 49 10.58 -37.40 -31.94
CA ALA A 49 9.43 -36.51 -31.76
C ALA A 49 9.78 -35.31 -30.85
N LEU A 50 10.41 -35.54 -29.70
CA LEU A 50 10.88 -34.47 -28.81
C LEU A 50 11.95 -33.58 -29.45
N ARG A 51 12.81 -34.15 -30.29
CA ARG A 51 13.81 -33.39 -31.05
C ARG A 51 13.17 -32.47 -32.09
N THR A 52 12.12 -32.92 -32.77
CA THR A 52 11.35 -32.09 -33.72
C THR A 52 10.74 -30.88 -33.02
N GLN A 53 10.32 -31.04 -31.77
CA GLN A 53 9.81 -29.96 -30.92
C GLN A 53 10.91 -29.11 -30.28
N ASN A 54 12.18 -29.43 -30.54
CA ASN A 54 13.36 -28.82 -29.95
C ASN A 54 13.41 -28.89 -28.41
N VAL A 55 12.72 -29.88 -27.81
CA VAL A 55 12.80 -30.16 -26.36
C VAL A 55 14.15 -30.78 -26.01
N VAL A 56 14.74 -31.55 -26.94
CA VAL A 56 16.05 -32.17 -26.79
C VAL A 56 16.92 -31.97 -28.02
N ARG A 57 18.25 -31.98 -27.83
CA ARG A 57 19.26 -31.93 -28.91
C ARG A 57 20.28 -33.05 -28.75
N ILE A 58 20.83 -33.53 -29.86
CA ILE A 58 21.91 -34.52 -29.84
C ILE A 58 23.25 -33.78 -29.86
N GLN A 59 24.10 -34.02 -28.85
CA GLN A 59 25.46 -33.47 -28.79
C GLN A 59 26.49 -34.60 -28.90
N ARG A 60 27.38 -34.49 -29.89
CA ARG A 60 28.45 -35.48 -30.11
C ARG A 60 29.29 -35.66 -28.83
N GLY A 61 29.44 -36.91 -28.40
CA GLY A 61 30.19 -37.28 -27.19
C GLY A 61 29.46 -37.10 -25.85
N ARG A 62 28.26 -36.50 -25.82
CA ARG A 62 27.48 -36.25 -24.58
C ARG A 62 26.06 -36.83 -24.59
N GLY A 63 25.64 -37.43 -25.71
CA GLY A 63 24.32 -38.05 -25.85
C GLY A 63 23.22 -37.04 -26.19
N THR A 64 22.00 -37.35 -25.78
CA THR A 64 20.82 -36.47 -25.96
C THR A 64 20.71 -35.54 -24.75
N LEU A 65 20.75 -34.23 -24.98
CA LEU A 65 20.64 -33.19 -23.95
C LEU A 65 19.27 -32.52 -23.97
N VAL A 66 18.78 -32.13 -22.80
CA VAL A 66 17.55 -31.35 -22.64
C VAL A 66 17.82 -29.87 -22.94
N ASN A 67 17.04 -29.27 -23.84
CA ASN A 67 17.11 -27.83 -24.14
C ASN A 67 16.32 -27.02 -23.10
N THR A 68 16.64 -25.73 -22.95
CA THR A 68 15.85 -24.85 -22.09
C THR A 68 14.47 -24.55 -22.71
N PRO A 69 13.41 -24.33 -21.91
CA PRO A 69 12.05 -24.08 -22.43
C PRO A 69 11.97 -22.95 -23.47
N GLU A 70 12.80 -21.91 -23.38
CA GLU A 70 12.84 -20.81 -24.34
C GLU A 70 13.24 -21.25 -25.75
N GLN A 71 13.83 -22.43 -25.88
CA GLN A 71 14.25 -23.02 -27.15
C GLN A 71 13.19 -23.95 -27.74
N TRP A 72 12.15 -24.31 -26.98
CA TRP A 72 11.14 -25.25 -27.43
C TRP A 72 10.26 -24.60 -28.51
N THR A 73 9.83 -25.41 -29.48
CA THR A 73 9.05 -24.94 -30.65
C THR A 73 7.61 -25.44 -30.64
N SER A 74 7.28 -26.34 -29.71
CA SER A 74 5.93 -26.87 -29.53
C SER A 74 5.17 -26.04 -28.49
N LEU A 75 4.12 -25.37 -28.95
CA LEU A 75 3.23 -24.63 -28.06
C LEU A 75 2.59 -25.55 -27.01
N THR A 76 2.19 -26.76 -27.39
CA THR A 76 1.65 -27.76 -26.47
C THR A 76 2.65 -28.15 -25.38
N ALA A 77 3.92 -28.36 -25.73
CA ALA A 77 4.97 -28.67 -24.73
C ALA A 77 5.22 -27.48 -23.79
N LEU A 78 5.24 -26.25 -24.31
CA LEU A 78 5.36 -25.03 -23.49
C LEU A 78 4.17 -24.87 -22.53
N VAL A 79 2.96 -25.16 -23.01
CA VAL A 79 1.72 -25.14 -22.22
C VAL A 79 1.78 -26.19 -21.10
N GLN A 80 2.22 -27.41 -21.41
CA GLN A 80 2.38 -28.48 -20.42
C GLN A 80 3.45 -28.15 -19.38
N ALA A 81 4.59 -27.57 -19.78
CA ALA A 81 5.62 -27.14 -18.85
C ALA A 81 5.15 -26.02 -17.92
N ALA A 82 4.41 -25.05 -18.46
CA ALA A 82 3.80 -23.98 -17.66
C ALA A 82 2.80 -24.54 -16.63
N ASN A 83 1.97 -25.52 -17.03
CA ASN A 83 1.06 -26.23 -16.12
C ASN A 83 1.81 -27.05 -15.06
N GLY A 84 2.81 -27.86 -15.40
CA GLY A 84 3.55 -28.67 -14.43
C GLY A 84 4.25 -27.81 -13.35
N ALA A 85 4.83 -26.67 -13.75
CA ALA A 85 5.46 -25.72 -12.83
C ALA A 85 4.49 -25.10 -11.80
N THR A 86 3.18 -25.02 -12.11
CA THR A 86 2.18 -24.51 -11.15
C THR A 86 1.98 -25.40 -9.93
N THR A 87 2.24 -26.70 -10.04
CA THR A 87 2.00 -27.68 -8.96
C THR A 87 3.19 -27.89 -8.01
N ALA A 88 4.42 -27.50 -8.41
CA ALA A 88 5.63 -27.88 -7.68
C ALA A 88 6.39 -26.73 -7.00
N THR A 89 6.23 -25.45 -7.42
CA THR A 89 7.16 -24.37 -6.98
C THR A 89 6.54 -23.01 -6.65
N GLY A 90 5.20 -22.86 -6.64
CA GLY A 90 4.57 -21.55 -6.36
C GLY A 90 4.83 -20.48 -7.43
N ALA A 91 5.27 -20.88 -8.63
CA ALA A 91 5.48 -20.03 -9.81
C ALA A 91 4.18 -19.72 -10.59
N THR A 92 3.02 -19.99 -9.99
CA THR A 92 1.67 -19.88 -10.55
C THR A 92 1.37 -18.49 -11.13
N GLY A 93 1.77 -17.43 -10.41
CA GLY A 93 1.44 -16.06 -10.81
C GLY A 93 2.11 -15.57 -12.10
N GLN A 94 3.37 -15.93 -12.34
CA GLN A 94 4.09 -15.47 -13.54
C GLN A 94 3.59 -16.12 -14.82
N ALA A 95 3.18 -17.39 -14.77
CA ALA A 95 2.59 -18.09 -15.90
C ALA A 95 1.20 -17.52 -16.24
N ALA A 96 0.37 -17.24 -15.24
CA ALA A 96 -0.94 -16.64 -15.43
C ALA A 96 -0.86 -15.20 -16.00
N GLU A 97 0.08 -14.38 -15.54
CA GLU A 97 0.30 -13.03 -16.09
C GLU A 97 0.73 -13.09 -17.57
N ARG A 98 1.72 -13.92 -17.92
CA ARG A 98 2.18 -14.11 -19.31
C ARG A 98 1.08 -14.67 -20.21
N LEU A 99 0.24 -15.55 -19.67
CA LEU A 99 -0.93 -16.03 -20.40
C LEU A 99 -1.90 -14.87 -20.66
N LEU A 100 -2.18 -14.03 -19.67
CA LEU A 100 -3.07 -12.88 -19.83
C LEU A 100 -2.52 -11.84 -20.83
N GLU A 101 -1.21 -11.65 -20.91
CA GLU A 101 -0.58 -10.86 -21.98
C GLU A 101 -0.89 -11.43 -23.36
N ALA A 102 -0.77 -12.75 -23.54
CA ALA A 102 -1.13 -13.42 -24.79
C ALA A 102 -2.64 -13.29 -25.12
N ARG A 103 -3.49 -13.44 -24.10
CA ARG A 103 -4.95 -13.22 -24.22
C ARG A 103 -5.26 -11.81 -24.69
N ARG A 104 -4.66 -10.80 -24.06
CA ARG A 104 -4.86 -9.38 -24.41
C ARG A 104 -4.50 -9.10 -25.87
N MET A 105 -3.39 -9.67 -26.36
CA MET A 105 -2.97 -9.50 -27.76
C MET A 105 -3.98 -10.07 -28.77
N ILE A 106 -4.70 -11.13 -28.41
CA ILE A 106 -5.59 -11.86 -29.33
C ILE A 106 -7.05 -11.43 -29.16
N GLU A 107 -7.56 -11.49 -27.93
CA GLU A 107 -8.98 -11.35 -27.63
C GLU A 107 -9.49 -9.93 -27.88
N VAL A 108 -8.66 -8.90 -27.68
CA VAL A 108 -9.00 -7.51 -27.98
C VAL A 108 -9.28 -7.34 -29.48
N GLY A 109 -8.42 -7.90 -30.34
CA GLY A 109 -8.64 -7.90 -31.79
C GLY A 109 -9.81 -8.80 -32.22
N ALA A 110 -10.00 -9.95 -31.54
CA ALA A 110 -11.13 -10.84 -31.81
C ALA A 110 -12.48 -10.16 -31.52
N ALA A 111 -12.59 -9.42 -30.40
CA ALA A 111 -13.79 -8.66 -30.05
C ALA A 111 -14.09 -7.55 -31.06
N GLN A 112 -13.05 -6.84 -31.53
CA GLN A 112 -13.20 -5.84 -32.59
C GLN A 112 -13.76 -6.45 -33.87
N LEU A 113 -13.20 -7.58 -34.33
CA LEU A 113 -13.68 -8.29 -35.52
C LEU A 113 -15.09 -8.87 -35.34
N ALA A 114 -15.39 -9.36 -34.14
CA ALA A 114 -16.69 -9.92 -33.82
C ALA A 114 -17.80 -8.88 -33.90
N ALA A 115 -17.57 -7.62 -33.51
CA ALA A 115 -18.56 -6.55 -33.61
C ALA A 115 -19.10 -6.34 -35.04
N ASP A 116 -18.25 -6.54 -36.06
CA ASP A 116 -18.64 -6.43 -37.47
C ASP A 116 -19.33 -7.69 -38.00
N ARG A 117 -18.97 -8.87 -37.47
CA ARG A 117 -19.21 -10.17 -38.13
C ARG A 117 -20.21 -11.08 -37.42
N ARG A 118 -20.48 -10.83 -36.14
CA ARG A 118 -21.41 -11.63 -35.32
C ARG A 118 -22.83 -11.66 -35.89
N ASP A 119 -23.55 -12.75 -35.66
CA ASP A 119 -24.99 -12.82 -35.91
C ASP A 119 -25.81 -12.73 -34.60
N ASP A 120 -27.14 -12.75 -34.73
CA ASP A 120 -28.03 -12.67 -33.56
C ASP A 120 -27.94 -13.92 -32.66
N ALA A 121 -27.53 -15.07 -33.22
CA ALA A 121 -27.35 -16.29 -32.45
C ALA A 121 -26.09 -16.20 -31.56
N ASP A 122 -25.02 -15.57 -32.04
CA ASP A 122 -23.84 -15.26 -31.22
C ASP A 122 -24.21 -14.38 -30.03
N LEU A 123 -24.99 -13.31 -30.25
CA LEU A 123 -25.43 -12.40 -29.18
C LEU A 123 -26.30 -13.13 -28.14
N ALA A 124 -27.20 -14.01 -28.59
CA ALA A 124 -28.02 -14.82 -27.70
C ALA A 124 -27.19 -15.77 -26.83
N ARG A 125 -26.18 -16.43 -27.41
CA ARG A 125 -25.25 -17.30 -26.68
C ARG A 125 -24.42 -16.54 -25.66
N LEU A 126 -23.91 -15.36 -26.01
CA LEU A 126 -23.16 -14.50 -25.09
C LEU A 126 -24.01 -14.09 -23.88
N ALA A 127 -25.27 -13.71 -24.11
CA ALA A 127 -26.21 -13.38 -23.04
C ALA A 127 -26.50 -14.59 -22.13
N GLU A 128 -26.68 -15.79 -22.71
CA GLU A 128 -26.89 -17.02 -21.95
C GLU A 128 -25.71 -17.34 -21.02
N HIS A 129 -24.47 -17.20 -21.49
CA HIS A 129 -23.29 -17.42 -20.67
C HIS A 129 -23.15 -16.39 -19.55
N ILE A 130 -23.50 -15.12 -19.77
CA ILE A 130 -23.56 -14.11 -18.70
C ILE A 130 -24.57 -14.51 -17.62
N ASP A 131 -25.75 -14.97 -18.01
CA ASP A 131 -26.75 -15.43 -17.05
C ASP A 131 -26.36 -16.73 -16.33
N GLY A 132 -25.63 -17.62 -17.02
CA GLY A 132 -24.96 -18.78 -16.44
C GLY A 132 -23.98 -18.38 -15.34
N MET A 133 -23.07 -17.45 -15.65
CA MET A 133 -22.11 -16.89 -14.69
C MET A 133 -22.79 -16.25 -13.49
N ARG A 134 -23.88 -15.49 -13.68
CA ARG A 134 -24.65 -14.89 -12.57
C ARG A 134 -25.23 -15.95 -11.63
N ARG A 135 -25.85 -17.00 -12.17
CA ARG A 135 -26.40 -18.12 -11.37
C ARG A 135 -25.30 -18.85 -10.62
N ALA A 136 -24.19 -19.15 -11.29
CA ALA A 136 -23.04 -19.82 -10.70
C ALA A 136 -22.41 -18.98 -9.58
N ALA A 137 -22.24 -17.68 -9.79
CA ALA A 137 -21.71 -16.75 -8.78
C ALA A 137 -22.62 -16.66 -7.54
N ALA A 138 -23.95 -16.62 -7.73
CA ALA A 138 -24.92 -16.61 -6.64
C ALA A 138 -24.93 -17.93 -5.84
N ALA A 139 -24.70 -19.06 -6.52
CA ALA A 139 -24.62 -20.39 -5.89
C ALA A 139 -23.23 -20.71 -5.31
N GLY A 140 -22.20 -19.89 -5.58
CA GLY A 140 -20.81 -20.17 -5.21
C GLY A 140 -20.16 -21.31 -6.03
N ASP A 141 -20.72 -21.66 -7.18
CA ASP A 141 -20.22 -22.72 -8.05
C ASP A 141 -19.11 -22.21 -8.98
N VAL A 142 -17.85 -22.34 -8.53
CA VAL A 142 -16.68 -21.84 -9.25
C VAL A 142 -16.46 -22.58 -10.57
N GLU A 143 -16.65 -23.90 -10.59
CA GLU A 143 -16.39 -24.71 -11.79
C GLU A 143 -17.38 -24.35 -12.90
N ARG A 144 -18.66 -24.16 -12.55
CA ARG A 144 -19.65 -23.72 -13.51
C ARG A 144 -19.37 -22.31 -14.01
N PHE A 145 -18.97 -21.40 -13.12
CA PHE A 145 -18.59 -20.03 -13.50
C PHE A 145 -17.45 -20.03 -14.51
N VAL A 146 -16.38 -20.80 -14.25
CA VAL A 146 -15.23 -20.92 -15.16
C VAL A 146 -15.65 -21.48 -16.51
N ALA A 147 -16.51 -22.51 -16.53
CA ALA A 147 -17.01 -23.08 -17.79
C ALA A 147 -17.78 -22.05 -18.63
N ASP A 148 -18.67 -21.27 -18.01
CA ASP A 148 -19.44 -20.23 -18.71
C ASP A 148 -18.55 -19.03 -19.14
N ASP A 149 -17.54 -18.63 -18.34
CA ASP A 149 -16.56 -17.59 -18.73
C ASP A 149 -15.73 -18.02 -19.95
N ILE A 150 -15.20 -19.24 -19.96
CA ILE A 150 -14.46 -19.77 -21.13
C ILE A 150 -15.35 -19.76 -22.37
N ALA A 151 -16.58 -20.29 -22.24
CA ALA A 151 -17.51 -20.39 -23.34
C ALA A 151 -17.92 -19.01 -23.90
N PHE A 152 -18.08 -17.99 -23.04
CA PHE A 152 -18.32 -16.61 -23.45
C PHE A 152 -17.22 -16.10 -24.38
N HIS A 153 -15.96 -16.25 -23.95
CA HIS A 153 -14.81 -15.82 -24.73
C HIS A 153 -14.64 -16.64 -26.03
N ASP A 154 -14.96 -17.94 -26.01
CA ASP A 154 -14.96 -18.80 -27.19
C ASP A 154 -15.97 -18.35 -28.25
N VAL A 155 -17.16 -17.90 -27.83
CA VAL A 155 -18.16 -17.34 -28.76
C VAL A 155 -17.60 -16.10 -29.46
N ILE A 156 -16.94 -15.20 -28.74
CA ILE A 156 -16.32 -13.99 -29.34
C ILE A 156 -15.26 -14.39 -30.37
N MET A 157 -14.41 -15.36 -30.04
CA MET A 157 -13.39 -15.84 -30.96
C MET A 157 -13.99 -16.47 -32.23
N GLN A 158 -15.09 -17.22 -32.10
CA GLN A 158 -15.82 -17.77 -33.25
C GLN A 158 -16.47 -16.67 -34.10
N ALA A 159 -17.16 -15.73 -33.45
CA ALA A 159 -17.84 -14.59 -34.08
C ALA A 159 -16.87 -13.64 -34.79
N SER A 160 -15.57 -13.67 -34.46
CA SER A 160 -14.54 -12.95 -35.21
C SER A 160 -14.45 -13.37 -36.69
N GLY A 161 -15.03 -14.51 -37.08
CA GLY A 161 -14.99 -15.04 -38.44
C GLY A 161 -13.60 -15.42 -38.94
N ASN A 162 -12.61 -15.50 -38.04
CA ASN A 162 -11.24 -15.88 -38.36
C ASN A 162 -10.95 -17.31 -37.87
N LEU A 163 -10.83 -18.26 -38.80
CA LEU A 163 -10.62 -19.68 -38.50
C LEU A 163 -9.36 -19.96 -37.67
N PHE A 164 -8.34 -19.09 -37.71
CA PHE A 164 -7.10 -19.30 -36.97
C PHE A 164 -7.19 -18.86 -35.51
N VAL A 165 -8.06 -17.90 -35.18
CA VAL A 165 -8.15 -17.33 -33.82
C VAL A 165 -8.62 -18.39 -32.79
N PRO A 166 -9.77 -19.07 -32.99
CA PRO A 166 -10.19 -20.16 -32.10
C PRO A 166 -9.20 -21.33 -32.07
N ALA A 167 -8.57 -21.66 -33.22
CA ALA A 167 -7.65 -22.78 -33.33
C ALA A 167 -6.36 -22.56 -32.52
N LEU A 168 -5.79 -21.35 -32.58
CA LEU A 168 -4.63 -20.99 -31.76
C LEU A 168 -4.98 -21.01 -30.27
N PHE A 169 -6.15 -20.47 -29.92
CA PHE A 169 -6.53 -20.32 -28.52
C PHE A 169 -6.93 -21.62 -27.84
N GLY A 170 -7.51 -22.57 -28.58
CA GLY A 170 -7.85 -23.90 -28.08
C GLY A 170 -6.64 -24.66 -27.51
N THR A 171 -5.42 -24.35 -27.96
CA THR A 171 -4.18 -24.94 -27.41
C THR A 171 -3.86 -24.48 -25.98
N PHE A 172 -4.37 -23.33 -25.56
CA PHE A 172 -4.23 -22.81 -24.19
C PHE A 172 -5.31 -23.32 -23.24
N GLY A 173 -6.31 -24.07 -23.71
CA GLY A 173 -7.50 -24.49 -22.94
C GLY A 173 -7.20 -24.96 -21.51
N PRO A 174 -6.30 -25.94 -21.28
CA PRO A 174 -5.96 -26.41 -19.94
C PRO A 174 -5.38 -25.32 -19.02
N LEU A 175 -4.49 -24.46 -19.54
CA LEU A 175 -3.92 -23.33 -18.79
C LEU A 175 -4.99 -22.28 -18.46
N LEU A 176 -5.92 -22.04 -19.40
CA LEU A 176 -7.00 -21.07 -19.22
C LEU A 176 -7.95 -21.51 -18.12
N ILE A 177 -8.30 -22.80 -18.07
CA ILE A 177 -9.13 -23.36 -16.99
C ILE A 177 -8.46 -23.13 -15.64
N GLU A 178 -7.19 -23.50 -15.51
CA GLU A 178 -6.47 -23.36 -14.23
C GLU A 178 -6.30 -21.90 -13.82
N ALA A 179 -5.88 -21.02 -14.74
CA ALA A 179 -5.75 -19.59 -14.46
C ALA A 179 -7.11 -18.95 -14.06
N ARG A 180 -8.20 -19.35 -14.73
CA ARG A 180 -9.55 -18.85 -14.44
C ARG A 180 -10.12 -19.43 -13.14
N ARG A 181 -9.80 -20.66 -12.76
CA ARG A 181 -10.16 -21.22 -11.44
C ARG A 181 -9.57 -20.41 -10.31
N GLN A 182 -8.30 -20.02 -10.45
CA GLN A 182 -7.60 -19.25 -9.43
C GLN A 182 -8.22 -17.85 -9.24
N THR A 183 -8.54 -17.15 -10.33
CA THR A 183 -9.20 -15.84 -10.26
C THR A 183 -10.66 -15.96 -9.85
N SER A 184 -11.40 -16.92 -10.40
CA SER A 184 -12.83 -17.10 -10.15
C SER A 184 -13.16 -17.71 -8.79
N ALA A 185 -12.17 -18.20 -8.02
CA ALA A 185 -12.38 -18.58 -6.63
C ALA A 185 -12.79 -17.38 -5.75
N VAL A 186 -12.34 -16.18 -6.11
CA VAL A 186 -12.58 -14.94 -5.37
C VAL A 186 -13.94 -14.35 -5.77
N PRO A 187 -14.90 -14.16 -4.83
CA PRO A 187 -16.24 -13.65 -5.14
C PRO A 187 -16.24 -12.28 -5.84
N GLU A 188 -15.36 -11.37 -5.41
CA GLU A 188 -15.24 -10.02 -5.96
C GLU A 188 -14.83 -10.05 -7.44
N ILE A 189 -13.90 -10.94 -7.80
CA ILE A 189 -13.45 -11.10 -9.19
C ILE A 189 -14.61 -11.56 -10.06
N ARG A 190 -15.45 -12.49 -9.58
CA ARG A 190 -16.62 -12.96 -10.33
C ARG A 190 -17.59 -11.83 -10.65
N VAL A 191 -17.84 -10.95 -9.68
CA VAL A 191 -18.73 -9.78 -9.86
C VAL A 191 -18.14 -8.80 -10.88
N ASN A 192 -16.85 -8.49 -10.76
CA ASN A 192 -16.16 -7.58 -11.68
C ASN A 192 -16.17 -8.11 -13.12
N ALA A 193 -15.85 -9.41 -13.30
CA ALA A 193 -15.82 -10.05 -14.61
C ALA A 193 -17.19 -10.00 -15.29
N ILE A 194 -18.28 -10.34 -14.58
CA ILE A 194 -19.66 -10.25 -15.11
C ILE A 194 -19.96 -8.82 -15.58
N GLY A 195 -19.58 -7.80 -14.80
CA GLY A 195 -19.79 -6.39 -15.16
C GLY A 195 -19.13 -6.04 -16.50
N HIS A 196 -17.87 -6.44 -16.68
CA HIS A 196 -17.13 -6.20 -17.92
C HIS A 196 -17.66 -7.02 -19.10
N HIS A 197 -18.11 -8.26 -18.90
CA HIS A 197 -18.74 -9.05 -19.97
C HIS A 197 -20.03 -8.41 -20.48
N VAL A 198 -20.82 -7.80 -19.59
CA VAL A 198 -22.03 -7.04 -19.97
C VAL A 198 -21.66 -5.83 -20.84
N GLU A 199 -20.59 -5.11 -20.52
CA GLU A 199 -20.10 -4.01 -21.37
C GLU A 199 -19.67 -4.50 -22.76
N ILE A 200 -18.97 -5.64 -22.83
CA ILE A 200 -18.54 -6.25 -24.09
C ILE A 200 -19.77 -6.63 -24.94
N LEU A 201 -20.76 -7.30 -24.35
CA LEU A 201 -21.99 -7.67 -25.06
C LEU A 201 -22.74 -6.44 -25.58
N ALA A 202 -22.83 -5.37 -24.78
CA ALA A 202 -23.45 -4.12 -25.21
C ALA A 202 -22.74 -3.51 -26.42
N ALA A 203 -21.41 -3.50 -26.43
CA ALA A 203 -20.61 -3.00 -27.54
C ALA A 203 -20.77 -3.85 -28.81
N LEU A 204 -20.79 -5.18 -28.69
CA LEU A 204 -21.03 -6.10 -29.81
C LEU A 204 -22.45 -5.94 -30.39
N THR A 205 -23.45 -5.72 -29.53
CA THR A 205 -24.84 -5.46 -29.95
C THR A 205 -24.93 -4.16 -30.76
N GLY A 206 -24.20 -3.14 -30.33
CA GLY A 206 -24.16 -1.82 -31.00
C GLY A 206 -23.45 -1.79 -32.35
N HIS A 207 -22.84 -2.90 -32.82
CA HIS A 207 -22.03 -2.93 -34.04
C HIS A 207 -20.91 -1.86 -34.05
N ASP A 208 -20.25 -1.66 -32.91
CA ASP A 208 -19.15 -0.69 -32.79
C ASP A 208 -17.83 -1.42 -32.50
N PRO A 209 -16.98 -1.63 -33.53
CA PRO A 209 -15.70 -2.32 -33.38
C PRO A 209 -14.76 -1.63 -32.39
N GLU A 210 -14.70 -0.30 -32.35
CA GLU A 210 -13.81 0.41 -31.43
C GLU A 210 -14.32 0.34 -29.99
N ALA A 211 -15.64 0.43 -29.79
CA ALA A 211 -16.23 0.21 -28.47
C ALA A 211 -16.00 -1.23 -27.97
N ALA A 212 -16.12 -2.23 -28.85
CA ALA A 212 -15.86 -3.64 -28.49
C ALA A 212 -14.39 -3.88 -28.16
N ARG A 213 -13.47 -3.30 -28.95
CA ARG A 213 -12.03 -3.30 -28.68
C ARG A 213 -11.73 -2.71 -27.31
N ALA A 214 -12.25 -1.51 -27.03
CA ALA A 214 -12.03 -0.81 -25.78
C ALA A 214 -12.66 -1.54 -24.58
N ALA A 215 -13.83 -2.15 -24.74
CA ALA A 215 -14.50 -2.92 -23.69
C ALA A 215 -13.68 -4.17 -23.32
N MET A 216 -13.19 -4.92 -24.32
CA MET A 216 -12.33 -6.07 -24.08
C MET A 216 -10.98 -5.66 -23.48
N GLU A 217 -10.42 -4.52 -23.88
CA GLU A 217 -9.18 -4.00 -23.31
C GLU A 217 -9.35 -3.66 -21.81
N ARG A 218 -10.46 -3.01 -21.43
CA ARG A 218 -10.80 -2.75 -20.02
C ARG A 218 -10.99 -4.02 -19.21
N HIS A 219 -11.64 -5.04 -19.80
CA HIS A 219 -11.80 -6.36 -19.16
C HIS A 219 -10.45 -7.03 -18.88
N MET A 220 -9.52 -7.01 -19.85
CA MET A 220 -8.17 -7.55 -19.67
C MET A 220 -7.39 -6.81 -18.58
N ASP A 221 -7.48 -5.46 -18.56
CA ASP A 221 -6.82 -4.64 -17.55
C ASP A 221 -7.43 -4.84 -16.14
N GLN A 222 -8.75 -5.05 -16.04
CA GLN A 222 -9.41 -5.45 -14.80
C GLN A 222 -8.96 -6.84 -14.37
N THR A 223 -8.96 -7.83 -15.26
CA THR A 223 -8.56 -9.20 -14.94
C THR A 223 -7.10 -9.25 -14.46
N LEU A 224 -6.21 -8.44 -15.03
CA LEU A 224 -4.80 -8.34 -14.60
C LEU A 224 -4.69 -7.73 -13.21
N ARG A 225 -5.43 -6.65 -12.96
CA ARG A 225 -5.47 -6.01 -11.63
C ARG A 225 -5.99 -6.98 -10.58
N ASP A 226 -7.04 -7.72 -10.89
CA ASP A 226 -7.67 -8.66 -9.99
C ASP A 226 -6.76 -9.88 -9.73
N LEU A 227 -6.13 -10.41 -10.78
CA LEU A 227 -5.09 -11.43 -10.66
C LEU A 227 -3.96 -10.94 -9.75
N ARG A 228 -3.46 -9.71 -9.93
CA ARG A 228 -2.40 -9.14 -9.08
C ARG A 228 -2.81 -8.87 -7.64
N THR A 229 -4.04 -8.42 -7.45
CA THR A 229 -4.54 -7.98 -6.14
C THR A 229 -4.94 -9.17 -5.27
N HIS A 230 -5.54 -10.20 -5.89
CA HIS A 230 -6.18 -11.29 -5.15
C HIS A 230 -5.53 -12.67 -5.35
N VAL A 231 -4.74 -12.88 -6.42
CA VAL A 231 -4.25 -14.23 -6.80
C VAL A 231 -2.72 -14.34 -6.83
N THR A 232 -1.99 -13.44 -7.50
CA THR A 232 -0.52 -13.47 -7.59
C THR A 232 0.19 -12.88 -6.38
N ARG A 233 -0.47 -12.84 -5.20
CA ARG A 233 0.26 -12.62 -3.94
C ARG A 233 1.37 -13.65 -3.88
N THR A 234 2.60 -13.19 -4.16
CA THR A 234 3.81 -13.97 -3.90
C THR A 234 3.70 -14.42 -2.46
N PRO A 235 3.94 -15.71 -2.13
CA PRO A 235 3.67 -16.21 -0.79
C PRO A 235 4.38 -15.29 0.19
N GLY A 236 3.59 -14.57 0.98
CA GLY A 236 4.13 -13.96 2.17
C GLY A 236 4.69 -15.10 3.04
N ARG A 237 5.59 -14.75 3.93
CA ARG A 237 6.15 -15.72 4.87
C ARG A 237 5.40 -15.63 6.17
N ASP A 238 5.28 -16.76 6.85
CA ASP A 238 4.78 -16.76 8.22
C ASP A 238 5.69 -15.84 9.07
N PRO A 239 5.12 -14.90 9.84
CA PRO A 239 5.90 -14.08 10.75
C PRO A 239 6.86 -14.88 11.65
N ALA A 240 6.46 -16.08 12.09
CA ALA A 240 7.29 -16.96 12.89
C ALA A 240 8.53 -17.42 12.12
N ASP A 241 8.39 -17.80 10.85
CA ASP A 241 9.52 -18.25 10.01
C ASP A 241 10.50 -17.11 9.71
N VAL A 242 9.99 -15.89 9.53
CA VAL A 242 10.84 -14.71 9.32
C VAL A 242 11.65 -14.38 10.58
N LEU A 243 11.07 -14.57 11.76
CA LEU A 243 11.69 -14.19 13.03
C LEU A 243 12.47 -15.32 13.71
N ALA A 244 12.20 -16.58 13.37
CA ALA A 244 12.85 -17.77 13.96
C ALA A 244 14.39 -17.76 13.91
N PRO A 245 15.07 -17.20 12.88
CA PRO A 245 16.53 -17.14 12.86
C PRO A 245 17.15 -16.15 13.86
N PHE A 246 16.35 -15.29 14.49
CA PHE A 246 16.83 -14.22 15.37
C PHE A 246 16.59 -14.53 16.86
N PRO A 247 17.37 -13.96 17.78
CA PRO A 247 17.18 -14.17 19.21
C PRO A 247 15.77 -13.79 19.68
N PRO A 248 15.27 -14.36 20.78
CA PRO A 248 13.97 -13.99 21.34
C PRO A 248 13.95 -12.52 21.79
N VAL A 249 12.74 -11.93 21.82
CA VAL A 249 12.55 -10.54 22.22
C VAL A 249 13.11 -10.30 23.62
N ARG A 250 13.96 -9.28 23.75
CA ARG A 250 14.49 -8.82 25.04
C ARG A 250 13.68 -7.62 25.52
N PRO A 251 13.00 -7.69 26.68
CA PRO A 251 12.28 -6.54 27.23
C PRO A 251 13.22 -5.37 27.52
N ALA A 252 12.80 -4.16 27.17
CA ALA A 252 13.55 -2.94 27.51
C ALA A 252 13.17 -2.40 28.89
N ASP A 253 14.13 -1.78 29.60
CA ASP A 253 13.85 -1.10 30.86
C ASP A 253 13.18 0.26 30.59
N LEU A 254 11.87 0.31 30.79
CA LEU A 254 11.05 1.50 30.58
C LEU A 254 11.31 2.62 31.60
N VAL A 255 11.71 2.27 32.83
CA VAL A 255 12.03 3.26 33.87
C VAL A 255 13.31 3.98 33.48
N LEU A 256 14.34 3.22 33.11
CA LEU A 256 15.60 3.76 32.60
C LEU A 256 15.38 4.58 31.32
N LEU A 257 14.56 4.09 30.38
CA LEU A 257 14.27 4.81 29.14
C LEU A 257 13.63 6.17 29.43
N ARG A 258 12.60 6.22 30.26
CA ARG A 258 11.92 7.47 30.63
C ARG A 258 12.86 8.45 31.33
N ASP A 259 13.74 7.94 32.20
CA ASP A 259 14.75 8.76 32.86
C ASP A 259 15.75 9.37 31.85
N ARG A 260 16.28 8.55 30.93
CA ARG A 260 17.20 9.03 29.88
C ARG A 260 16.53 10.02 28.92
N VAL A 261 15.25 9.81 28.56
CA VAL A 261 14.50 10.74 27.70
C VAL A 261 14.35 12.11 28.35
N ARG A 262 14.08 12.18 29.67
CA ARG A 262 13.94 13.46 30.39
C ARG A 262 15.20 14.32 30.37
N HIS A 263 16.37 13.71 30.30
CA HIS A 263 17.67 14.38 30.26
C HIS A 263 18.28 14.44 28.85
N GLY A 264 17.62 13.81 27.87
CA GLY A 264 18.06 13.75 26.49
C GLY A 264 17.65 14.98 25.67
N ARG A 265 18.05 14.99 24.40
CA ARG A 265 17.64 16.03 23.46
C ARG A 265 16.15 15.95 23.16
N THR A 266 15.51 17.10 23.03
CA THR A 266 14.13 17.23 22.55
C THR A 266 14.08 16.84 21.07
N VAL A 267 13.18 15.94 20.68
CA VAL A 267 13.06 15.49 19.30
C VAL A 267 12.07 16.36 18.53
N VAL A 268 12.53 17.03 17.48
CA VAL A 268 11.70 17.72 16.50
C VAL A 268 11.37 16.73 15.39
N VAL A 269 10.10 16.33 15.29
CA VAL A 269 9.62 15.35 14.32
C VAL A 269 9.03 16.09 13.12
N LEU A 270 9.75 16.09 12.01
CA LEU A 270 9.27 16.62 10.73
C LEU A 270 8.45 15.54 10.05
N ASP A 271 7.13 15.76 9.98
CA ASP A 271 6.19 14.78 9.46
C ASP A 271 5.82 15.10 8.01
N ASP A 272 6.30 14.27 7.09
CA ASP A 272 6.13 14.46 5.64
C ASP A 272 4.69 14.19 5.15
N ASP A 273 3.83 13.68 6.03
CA ASP A 273 2.41 13.36 5.83
C ASP A 273 1.67 13.58 7.17
N PRO A 274 0.50 14.24 7.22
CA PRO A 274 -0.23 14.58 8.43
C PRO A 274 -0.59 13.41 9.38
N THR A 275 -0.40 12.16 8.95
CA THR A 275 -0.81 10.95 9.67
C THR A 275 0.20 10.47 10.71
N GLY A 276 1.39 11.05 10.85
CA GLY A 276 2.44 10.44 11.66
C GLY A 276 2.26 10.43 13.18
N THR A 277 1.28 11.16 13.70
CA THR A 277 0.92 11.18 15.13
C THR A 277 0.19 9.90 15.60
N GLN A 278 -0.06 8.93 14.71
CA GLN A 278 -0.82 7.70 14.99
C GLN A 278 -0.21 6.77 16.05
N ALA A 279 1.06 6.92 16.42
CA ALA A 279 1.73 6.02 17.38
C ALA A 279 2.00 6.65 18.75
N VAL A 280 1.64 7.92 18.96
CA VAL A 280 2.03 8.69 20.15
C VAL A 280 0.81 9.26 20.87
N ALA A 281 0.99 9.64 22.14
CA ALA A 281 -0.02 10.31 22.94
C ALA A 281 0.59 11.47 23.75
N ASP A 282 -0.24 12.47 24.04
CA ASP A 282 0.10 13.68 24.79
C ASP A 282 1.32 14.45 24.21
N VAL A 283 1.46 14.48 22.88
CA VAL A 283 2.57 15.16 22.18
C VAL A 283 2.11 16.45 21.48
N PRO A 284 2.86 17.55 21.54
CA PRO A 284 2.54 18.77 20.79
C PRO A 284 2.65 18.56 19.28
N VAL A 285 1.74 19.18 18.54
CA VAL A 285 1.70 19.17 17.07
C VAL A 285 1.60 20.61 16.58
N LEU A 286 2.48 20.96 15.65
CA LEU A 286 2.53 22.26 15.00
C LEU A 286 2.21 22.11 13.51
N SER A 287 1.30 22.94 12.98
CA SER A 287 1.15 23.11 11.54
C SER A 287 1.79 24.40 11.00
N SER A 288 2.21 25.28 11.91
CA SER A 288 3.03 26.46 11.64
C SER A 288 4.32 26.40 12.45
N TRP A 289 5.41 26.91 11.90
CA TRP A 289 6.73 26.89 12.52
C TRP A 289 7.26 28.31 12.72
N SER A 290 6.41 29.24 13.18
CA SER A 290 6.92 30.53 13.66
C SER A 290 7.83 30.33 14.88
N ALA A 291 8.72 31.29 15.15
CA ALA A 291 9.58 31.22 16.33
C ALA A 291 8.78 31.06 17.64
N ASP A 292 7.58 31.65 17.71
CA ASP A 292 6.69 31.54 18.87
C ASP A 292 6.04 30.16 18.99
N ASP A 293 5.69 29.53 17.87
CA ASP A 293 5.15 28.17 17.86
C ASP A 293 6.19 27.15 18.30
N VAL A 294 7.39 27.24 17.75
CA VAL A 294 8.51 26.39 18.12
C VAL A 294 8.87 26.60 19.59
N ARG A 295 8.93 27.85 20.06
CA ARG A 295 9.19 28.16 21.47
C ARG A 295 8.12 27.62 22.39
N TRP A 296 6.84 27.72 22.00
CA TRP A 296 5.74 27.11 22.74
C TRP A 296 5.92 25.59 22.83
N ALA A 297 6.25 24.92 21.73
CA ALA A 297 6.42 23.47 21.68
C ALA A 297 7.61 22.98 22.51
N LEU A 298 8.76 23.67 22.45
CA LEU A 298 9.95 23.36 23.26
C LEU A 298 9.70 23.44 24.77
N ARG A 299 8.71 24.24 25.20
CA ARG A 299 8.32 24.38 26.61
C ARG A 299 7.33 23.32 27.08
N GLN A 300 6.79 22.52 26.17
CA GLN A 300 5.94 21.39 26.54
C GLN A 300 6.84 20.23 26.94
N SER A 301 6.77 19.78 28.20
CA SER A 301 7.60 18.71 28.74
C SER A 301 7.22 17.31 28.21
N ALA A 302 7.27 17.12 26.88
CA ALA A 302 6.81 15.91 26.17
C ALA A 302 7.96 15.10 25.54
N GLY A 303 9.23 15.51 25.71
CA GLY A 303 10.40 14.87 25.10
C GLY A 303 10.57 15.14 23.59
N GLY A 304 9.56 15.68 22.93
CA GLY A 304 9.58 16.05 21.52
C GLY A 304 8.24 16.62 21.06
N PHE A 305 8.17 17.06 19.81
CA PHE A 305 6.97 17.59 19.18
C PHE A 305 6.98 17.36 17.66
N PHE A 306 5.80 17.38 17.06
CA PHE A 306 5.63 17.22 15.61
C PHE A 306 5.53 18.58 14.92
N VAL A 307 6.12 18.69 13.75
CA VAL A 307 5.90 19.77 12.78
C VAL A 307 5.38 19.13 11.50
N LEU A 308 4.17 19.49 11.10
CA LEU A 308 3.51 18.95 9.91
C LEU A 308 4.05 19.65 8.67
N THR A 309 5.10 19.09 8.07
CA THR A 309 5.72 19.67 6.88
C THR A 309 4.96 19.29 5.60
N ASN A 310 4.31 18.11 5.60
CA ASN A 310 3.54 17.57 4.46
C ASN A 310 4.34 17.55 3.14
N THR A 311 5.66 17.40 3.25
CA THR A 311 6.64 17.50 2.17
C THR A 311 6.48 16.41 1.12
N ARG A 312 5.85 15.27 1.45
CA ARG A 312 5.57 14.21 0.47
C ARG A 312 4.63 14.65 -0.65
N SER A 313 3.78 15.66 -0.40
CA SER A 313 2.89 16.25 -1.40
C SER A 313 3.57 17.30 -2.30
N LEU A 314 4.83 17.64 -2.00
CA LEU A 314 5.58 18.70 -2.65
C LEU A 314 6.60 18.16 -3.65
N SER A 315 7.04 19.03 -4.57
CA SER A 315 8.20 18.75 -5.42
C SER A 315 9.47 18.59 -4.56
N PRO A 316 10.53 17.93 -5.06
CA PRO A 316 11.80 17.84 -4.32
C PRO A 316 12.35 19.22 -3.91
N ASP A 317 12.30 20.22 -4.78
CA ASP A 317 12.83 21.55 -4.47
C ASP A 317 12.03 22.25 -3.36
N ASP A 318 10.70 22.19 -3.43
CA ASP A 318 9.80 22.73 -2.41
C ASP A 318 9.95 21.97 -1.08
N ALA A 319 10.06 20.64 -1.13
CA ALA A 319 10.28 19.80 0.04
C ALA A 319 11.59 20.15 0.76
N ALA A 320 12.65 20.38 0.00
CA ALA A 320 13.93 20.82 0.54
C ALA A 320 13.83 22.25 1.12
N ALA A 321 13.11 23.17 0.46
CA ALA A 321 12.92 24.53 0.95
C ALA A 321 12.19 24.56 2.30
N VAL A 322 11.06 23.85 2.41
CA VAL A 322 10.30 23.72 3.67
C VAL A 322 11.15 23.06 4.75
N THR A 323 11.89 22.00 4.42
CA THR A 323 12.76 21.32 5.39
C THR A 323 13.86 22.25 5.91
N ARG A 324 14.49 23.06 5.04
CA ARG A 324 15.49 24.05 5.45
C ARG A 324 14.90 25.09 6.41
N GLU A 325 13.76 25.66 6.04
CA GLU A 325 13.09 26.70 6.82
C GLU A 325 12.75 26.20 8.23
N VAL A 326 12.11 25.03 8.34
CA VAL A 326 11.71 24.47 9.63
C VAL A 326 12.93 24.15 10.49
N VAL A 327 13.97 23.53 9.92
CA VAL A 327 15.19 23.18 10.65
C VAL A 327 15.91 24.43 11.15
N ASP A 328 16.01 25.47 10.31
CA ASP A 328 16.64 26.73 10.67
C ASP A 328 15.92 27.41 11.83
N VAL A 329 14.59 27.55 11.76
CA VAL A 329 13.80 28.15 12.86
C VAL A 329 13.94 27.33 14.13
N CYS A 330 13.89 25.99 14.04
CA CYS A 330 14.06 25.11 15.19
C CYS A 330 15.43 25.25 15.84
N LEU A 331 16.50 25.30 15.05
CA LEU A 331 17.87 25.49 15.54
C LEU A 331 18.08 26.87 16.16
N GLU A 332 17.53 27.92 15.55
CA GLU A 332 17.61 29.29 16.05
C GLU A 332 16.90 29.43 17.41
N VAL A 333 15.64 28.99 17.50
CA VAL A 333 14.86 29.05 18.76
C VAL A 333 15.48 28.17 19.83
N ALA A 334 15.89 26.94 19.49
CA ALA A 334 16.55 26.04 20.45
C ALA A 334 17.85 26.65 21.00
N ARG A 335 18.65 27.32 20.15
CA ARG A 335 19.86 28.04 20.59
C ARG A 335 19.50 29.21 21.50
N ALA A 336 18.48 29.99 21.18
CA ALA A 336 18.06 31.14 21.96
C ALA A 336 17.50 30.76 23.34
N ASP A 337 16.75 29.66 23.43
CA ASP A 337 16.13 29.16 24.66
C ASP A 337 17.04 28.16 25.41
N GLY A 338 18.26 27.90 24.92
CA GLY A 338 19.25 27.03 25.59
C GLY A 338 18.90 25.54 25.58
N VAL A 339 18.13 25.09 24.60
CA VAL A 339 17.69 23.69 24.43
C VAL A 339 18.53 22.99 23.35
N ASP A 340 18.89 21.73 23.57
CA ASP A 340 19.48 20.88 22.53
C ASP A 340 18.40 20.03 21.87
N VAL A 341 18.45 19.94 20.55
CA VAL A 341 17.42 19.29 19.73
C VAL A 341 18.05 18.23 18.83
N ALA A 342 17.27 17.18 18.58
CA ALA A 342 17.53 16.19 17.54
C ALA A 342 16.37 16.19 16.54
N PHE A 343 16.61 15.76 15.31
CA PHE A 343 15.61 15.78 14.24
C PHE A 343 15.23 14.38 13.80
N ALA A 344 13.93 14.15 13.65
CA ALA A 344 13.39 12.98 12.98
C ALA A 344 12.70 13.42 11.67
N SER A 345 13.21 12.97 10.53
CA SER A 345 12.46 12.93 9.27
C SER A 345 11.54 11.72 9.32
N ARG A 346 10.31 11.94 9.81
CA ARG A 346 9.30 10.89 9.89
C ARG A 346 8.64 10.74 8.55
N SER A 347 8.57 9.50 8.07
CA SER A 347 8.05 9.22 6.75
C SER A 347 7.28 7.92 6.70
N ASP A 348 6.92 7.49 5.50
CA ASP A 348 6.07 6.33 5.30
C ASP A 348 6.81 5.07 5.75
N SER A 349 6.14 4.29 6.58
CA SER A 349 6.66 2.98 6.99
C SER A 349 6.88 2.06 5.78
N THR A 350 6.17 2.27 4.67
CA THR A 350 6.38 1.50 3.42
C THR A 350 7.44 2.11 2.50
N LEU A 351 8.41 2.86 3.05
CA LEU A 351 9.62 3.37 2.39
C LEU A 351 9.42 4.47 1.33
N ARG A 352 8.21 5.01 1.18
CA ARG A 352 7.92 6.12 0.27
C ARG A 352 8.27 7.46 0.90
N GLY A 353 8.68 8.43 0.09
CA GLY A 353 9.02 9.80 0.50
C GLY A 353 10.38 10.27 -0.02
N HIS A 354 10.74 11.49 0.37
CA HIS A 354 11.94 12.21 -0.11
C HIS A 354 13.23 11.76 0.60
N PHE A 355 13.54 10.47 0.56
CA PHE A 355 14.84 9.94 0.95
C PHE A 355 15.78 9.86 -0.27
N PRO A 356 17.04 10.29 -0.19
CA PRO A 356 17.75 10.80 1.00
C PRO A 356 17.63 12.31 1.25
N LEU A 357 16.89 13.03 0.40
CA LEU A 357 16.83 14.49 0.37
C LEU A 357 16.56 15.14 1.73
N GLU A 358 15.50 14.73 2.44
CA GLU A 358 15.13 15.33 3.73
C GLU A 358 16.22 15.16 4.80
N PRO A 359 16.73 13.94 5.09
CA PRO A 359 17.87 13.76 5.98
C PRO A 359 19.12 14.55 5.57
N ASP A 360 19.43 14.60 4.27
CA ASP A 360 20.61 15.33 3.76
C ASP A 360 20.48 16.83 4.06
N VAL A 361 19.30 17.42 3.83
CA VAL A 361 19.01 18.82 4.16
C VAL A 361 19.11 19.08 5.66
N ILE A 362 18.53 18.21 6.50
CA ILE A 362 18.62 18.35 7.96
C ILE A 362 20.09 18.31 8.40
N ALA A 363 20.89 17.40 7.86
CA ALA A 363 22.31 17.28 8.19
C ALA A 363 23.13 18.50 7.73
N GLU A 364 22.85 19.01 6.52
CA GLU A 364 23.45 20.24 5.98
C GLU A 364 23.20 21.44 6.91
N ARG A 365 21.93 21.69 7.26
CA ARG A 365 21.55 22.82 8.12
C ARG A 365 22.08 22.67 9.55
N SER A 366 22.06 21.45 10.09
CA SER A 366 22.63 21.17 11.41
C SER A 366 24.15 21.43 11.42
N ALA A 367 24.88 21.03 10.38
CA ALA A 367 26.30 21.31 10.24
C ALA A 367 26.59 22.82 10.12
N ALA A 368 25.79 23.55 9.33
CA ALA A 368 25.89 25.01 9.22
C ALA A 368 25.65 25.73 10.56
N ALA A 369 24.84 25.16 11.44
CA ALA A 369 24.63 25.65 12.81
C ALA A 369 25.69 25.19 13.83
N GLY A 370 26.79 24.55 13.38
CA GLY A 370 27.86 24.04 14.24
C GLY A 370 27.51 22.73 14.97
N ARG A 371 26.54 21.98 14.45
CA ARG A 371 26.02 20.74 15.03
C ARG A 371 26.08 19.60 14.00
N PRO A 372 27.28 19.20 13.52
CA PRO A 372 27.40 18.18 12.47
C PRO A 372 26.76 16.85 12.89
N VAL A 373 26.14 16.18 11.93
CA VAL A 373 25.48 14.88 12.14
C VAL A 373 26.48 13.75 11.95
N ASP A 374 26.57 12.84 12.93
CA ASP A 374 27.44 11.66 12.86
C ASP A 374 26.85 10.55 12.00
N ALA A 375 25.54 10.32 12.11
CA ALA A 375 24.85 9.28 11.33
C ALA A 375 23.35 9.57 11.11
N VAL A 376 22.82 8.98 10.03
CA VAL A 376 21.39 8.94 9.73
C VAL A 376 20.88 7.53 10.01
N LEU A 377 19.96 7.37 10.96
CA LEU A 377 19.41 6.07 11.33
C LEU A 377 18.09 5.82 10.57
N VAL A 378 18.05 4.79 9.73
CA VAL A 378 16.88 4.40 8.95
C VAL A 378 16.12 3.31 9.71
N VAL A 379 14.97 3.68 10.29
CA VAL A 379 14.13 2.82 11.14
C VAL A 379 12.67 2.88 10.68
N PRO A 380 12.30 2.25 9.54
CA PRO A 380 10.96 2.38 8.95
C PRO A 380 9.85 1.63 9.70
N ALA A 381 10.19 0.91 10.78
CA ALA A 381 9.26 0.05 11.50
C ALA A 381 8.02 0.80 12.00
N TYR A 382 6.87 0.13 11.86
CA TYR A 382 5.59 0.54 12.37
C TYR A 382 4.85 -0.70 12.87
N VAL A 383 5.12 -1.05 14.13
CA VAL A 383 4.74 -2.33 14.73
C VAL A 383 3.23 -2.52 14.75
N ASP A 384 2.48 -1.47 15.11
CA ASP A 384 1.00 -1.51 15.17
C ASP A 384 0.38 -1.77 13.80
N ALA A 385 1.00 -1.26 12.73
CA ALA A 385 0.59 -1.50 11.36
C ALA A 385 1.20 -2.79 10.78
N GLY A 386 1.97 -3.57 11.54
CA GLY A 386 2.63 -4.78 11.04
C GLY A 386 3.73 -4.53 10.01
N ARG A 387 4.42 -3.38 10.09
CA ARG A 387 5.63 -3.11 9.29
C ARG A 387 6.85 -3.32 10.18
N LEU A 388 7.73 -4.23 9.79
CA LEU A 388 8.90 -4.60 10.57
C LEU A 388 10.14 -4.78 9.70
N THR A 389 11.31 -4.71 10.31
CA THR A 389 12.58 -4.99 9.64
C THR A 389 13.30 -6.13 10.37
N ALA A 390 13.69 -7.16 9.64
CA ALA A 390 14.43 -8.31 10.16
C ALA A 390 15.43 -8.80 9.12
N GLY A 391 16.70 -8.97 9.52
CA GLY A 391 17.78 -9.34 8.62
C GLY A 391 18.06 -8.24 7.59
N SER A 392 17.87 -6.98 7.98
CA SER A 392 17.89 -5.80 7.11
C SER A 392 16.83 -5.79 5.99
N VAL A 393 15.93 -6.77 5.93
CA VAL A 393 14.80 -6.77 4.99
C VAL A 393 13.60 -6.12 5.66
N HIS A 394 12.96 -5.17 4.98
CA HIS A 394 11.72 -4.56 5.43
C HIS A 394 10.50 -5.34 4.92
N TRP A 395 9.61 -5.67 5.85
CA TRP A 395 8.44 -6.51 5.65
C TRP A 395 7.16 -5.75 5.97
N VAL A 396 6.14 -5.99 5.16
CA VAL A 396 4.79 -5.45 5.32
C VAL A 396 3.85 -6.62 5.56
N ARG A 397 3.14 -6.59 6.68
CA ARG A 397 2.08 -7.56 6.96
C ARG A 397 0.89 -7.29 6.04
N GLN A 398 0.46 -8.34 5.35
CA GLN A 398 -0.78 -8.35 4.60
C GLN A 398 -1.53 -9.64 4.99
N GLY A 399 -2.69 -9.52 5.64
CA GLY A 399 -3.34 -10.67 6.28
C GLY A 399 -2.41 -11.29 7.34
N ASP A 400 -2.32 -12.62 7.36
CA ASP A 400 -1.48 -13.35 8.33
C ASP A 400 -0.02 -13.53 7.90
N GLN A 401 0.38 -12.93 6.78
CA GLN A 401 1.68 -13.17 6.16
C GLN A 401 2.51 -11.89 6.04
N LEU A 402 3.84 -12.01 6.09
CA LEU A 402 4.80 -10.95 5.84
C LEU A 402 5.27 -10.96 4.39
N VAL A 403 5.08 -9.85 3.69
CA VAL A 403 5.52 -9.66 2.30
C VAL A 403 6.70 -8.68 2.30
N PRO A 404 7.81 -8.96 1.59
CA PRO A 404 8.88 -7.98 1.42
C PRO A 404 8.33 -6.68 0.81
N ALA A 405 8.72 -5.53 1.34
CA ALA A 405 8.12 -4.24 0.99
C ALA A 405 8.11 -3.96 -0.53
N ALA A 406 9.17 -4.32 -1.25
CA ALA A 406 9.28 -4.12 -2.69
C ALA A 406 8.33 -5.00 -3.54
N ARG A 407 7.67 -5.98 -2.93
CA ARG A 407 6.67 -6.85 -3.58
C ARG A 407 5.24 -6.43 -3.27
N THR A 408 5.07 -5.35 -2.51
CA THR A 408 3.76 -4.78 -2.24
C THR A 408 3.39 -3.74 -3.29
N GLU A 409 2.10 -3.40 -3.35
CA GLU A 409 1.58 -2.32 -4.19
C GLU A 409 2.24 -0.95 -3.90
N PHE A 410 2.77 -0.75 -2.68
CA PHE A 410 3.44 0.49 -2.29
C PHE A 410 4.75 0.74 -3.05
N ALA A 411 5.42 -0.34 -3.50
CA ALA A 411 6.66 -0.25 -4.25
C ALA A 411 6.45 0.21 -5.70
N ALA A 412 5.24 0.03 -6.22
CA ALA A 412 4.82 0.46 -7.56
C ALA A 412 4.32 1.92 -7.61
N ASP A 413 4.53 2.69 -6.54
CA ASP A 413 4.17 4.11 -6.47
C ASP A 413 4.83 4.90 -7.61
N ALA A 414 4.05 5.71 -8.32
CA ALA A 414 4.51 6.42 -9.51
C ALA A 414 5.58 7.50 -9.21
N THR A 415 5.62 8.02 -7.98
CA THR A 415 6.54 9.11 -7.58
C THR A 415 7.68 8.59 -6.72
N PHE A 416 7.38 7.69 -5.78
CA PHE A 416 8.33 7.23 -4.77
C PHE A 416 8.67 5.74 -4.84
N GLY A 417 8.30 5.06 -5.94
CA GLY A 417 8.54 3.64 -6.15
C GLY A 417 9.98 3.19 -5.96
N TYR A 418 10.14 1.90 -5.71
CA TYR A 418 11.42 1.26 -5.41
C TYR A 418 11.36 -0.25 -5.70
N ARG A 419 12.52 -0.92 -5.77
CA ARG A 419 12.63 -2.34 -6.13
C ARG A 419 13.25 -3.20 -5.04
N GLU A 420 13.93 -2.59 -4.08
CA GLU A 420 14.66 -3.31 -3.03
C GLU A 420 13.91 -3.36 -1.69
N SER A 421 13.91 -4.53 -1.06
CA SER A 421 13.41 -4.70 0.32
C SER A 421 14.52 -4.81 1.36
N ASP A 422 15.74 -5.19 0.96
CA ASP A 422 16.92 -5.06 1.81
C ASP A 422 17.23 -3.57 1.93
N LEU A 423 17.15 -3.02 3.15
CA LEU A 423 17.27 -1.59 3.39
C LEU A 423 18.63 -1.04 2.95
N ARG A 424 19.69 -1.85 2.91
CA ARG A 424 21.02 -1.40 2.43
C ARG A 424 21.01 -1.20 0.93
N ARG A 425 20.40 -2.13 0.19
CA ARG A 425 20.20 -2.01 -1.27
C ARG A 425 19.19 -0.93 -1.62
N TRP A 426 18.16 -0.77 -0.80
CA TRP A 426 17.21 0.33 -0.93
C TRP A 426 17.91 1.69 -0.73
N VAL A 427 18.82 1.82 0.23
CA VAL A 427 19.65 3.05 0.37
C VAL A 427 20.48 3.29 -0.90
N GLU A 428 21.13 2.27 -1.45
CA GLU A 428 21.88 2.38 -2.70
C GLU A 428 20.99 2.81 -3.87
N GLU A 429 19.82 2.19 -4.02
CA GLU A 429 18.82 2.53 -5.03
C GLU A 429 18.38 4.00 -4.91
N LYS A 430 17.92 4.41 -3.72
CA LYS A 430 17.37 5.76 -3.50
C LYS A 430 18.42 6.85 -3.54
N THR A 431 19.68 6.52 -3.29
CA THR A 431 20.80 7.47 -3.43
C THR A 431 21.41 7.48 -4.84
N GLY A 432 20.86 6.70 -5.78
CA GLY A 432 21.38 6.60 -7.15
C GLY A 432 22.81 6.05 -7.20
N GLY A 433 23.17 5.16 -6.27
CA GLY A 433 24.51 4.59 -6.14
C GLY A 433 25.53 5.44 -5.38
N ARG A 434 25.17 6.64 -4.91
CA ARG A 434 26.07 7.49 -4.09
C ARG A 434 26.52 6.79 -2.81
N ILE A 435 25.68 5.93 -2.24
CA ILE A 435 26.01 5.11 -1.06
C ILE A 435 25.82 3.64 -1.45
N ALA A 436 26.92 2.91 -1.68
CA ALA A 436 26.86 1.49 -2.00
C ALA A 436 26.30 0.66 -0.83
N ALA A 437 25.51 -0.38 -1.10
CA ALA A 437 24.89 -1.20 -0.06
C ALA A 437 25.91 -1.84 0.90
N SER A 438 27.11 -2.18 0.40
CA SER A 438 28.22 -2.71 1.21
C SER A 438 28.80 -1.71 2.21
N ALA A 439 28.56 -0.41 2.01
CA ALA A 439 29.03 0.67 2.88
C ALA A 439 27.96 1.13 3.89
N VAL A 440 26.78 0.49 3.89
CA VAL A 440 25.67 0.78 4.80
C VAL A 440 25.71 -0.23 5.96
N PRO A 441 26.21 0.16 7.15
CA PRO A 441 26.15 -0.70 8.33
C PRO A 441 24.70 -0.96 8.76
N ALA A 442 24.50 -2.09 9.43
CA ALA A 442 23.22 -2.47 10.00
C ALA A 442 23.34 -2.62 11.52
N VAL A 443 22.28 -2.24 12.24
CA VAL A 443 22.02 -2.68 13.61
C VAL A 443 20.93 -3.74 13.52
N THR A 444 21.30 -5.00 13.74
CA THR A 444 20.41 -6.16 13.52
C THR A 444 19.59 -6.51 14.77
N LEU A 445 18.58 -7.38 14.62
CA LEU A 445 17.85 -7.91 15.78
C LEU A 445 18.79 -8.63 16.77
N THR A 446 19.83 -9.29 16.28
CA THR A 446 20.83 -9.95 17.12
C THR A 446 21.61 -8.93 17.95
N ASP A 447 22.05 -7.83 17.33
CA ASP A 447 22.79 -6.76 18.03
C ASP A 447 21.92 -6.15 19.15
N LEU A 448 20.64 -5.90 18.86
CA LEU A 448 19.70 -5.35 19.84
C LEU A 448 19.39 -6.32 20.98
N ARG A 449 19.06 -7.58 20.66
CA ARG A 449 18.52 -8.55 21.63
C ARG A 449 19.61 -9.21 22.46
N ASP A 450 20.68 -9.69 21.84
CA ASP A 450 21.79 -10.33 22.57
C ASP A 450 22.76 -9.28 23.11
N GLY A 451 23.20 -8.35 22.26
CA GLY A 451 24.15 -7.30 22.63
C GLY A 451 23.57 -6.27 23.59
N GLY A 452 22.31 -5.90 23.39
CA GLY A 452 21.63 -4.89 24.21
C GLY A 452 22.08 -3.46 23.92
N PRO A 453 21.55 -2.47 24.67
CA PRO A 453 21.74 -1.06 24.37
C PRO A 453 23.21 -0.60 24.43
N GLU A 454 24.01 -1.14 25.34
CA GLU A 454 25.42 -0.77 25.53
C GLU A 454 26.29 -1.17 24.32
N ALA A 455 26.10 -2.38 23.80
CA ALA A 455 26.83 -2.88 22.64
C ALA A 455 26.48 -2.06 21.38
N VAL A 456 25.19 -1.77 21.20
CA VAL A 456 24.70 -0.95 20.09
C VAL A 456 25.18 0.49 20.23
N ALA A 457 25.19 1.08 21.43
CA ALA A 457 25.74 2.42 21.68
C ALA A 457 27.21 2.51 21.29
N LYS A 458 28.01 1.48 21.61
CA LYS A 458 29.42 1.38 21.21
C LYS A 458 29.58 1.30 19.68
N GLN A 459 28.72 0.56 18.98
CA GLN A 459 28.71 0.53 17.52
C GLN A 459 28.39 1.92 16.95
N LEU A 460 27.38 2.60 17.49
CA LEU A 460 26.99 3.95 17.07
C LEU A 460 28.08 5.00 17.37
N ALA A 461 28.85 4.84 18.44
CA ALA A 461 29.93 5.74 18.82
C ALA A 461 31.08 5.78 17.78
N GLY A 462 31.24 4.74 16.97
CA GLY A 462 32.24 4.70 15.89
C GLY A 462 31.84 5.48 14.62
N LEU A 463 30.58 5.88 14.49
CA LEU A 463 30.05 6.49 13.28
C LEU A 463 30.37 7.98 13.22
N THR A 464 30.64 8.48 12.02
CA THR A 464 30.93 9.89 11.73
C THR A 464 30.50 10.24 10.30
N GLY A 465 30.38 11.54 10.01
CA GLY A 465 30.22 12.06 8.64
C GLY A 465 28.87 11.76 8.00
N GLY A 466 27.79 11.76 8.77
CA GLY A 466 26.44 11.51 8.27
C GLY A 466 26.23 10.09 7.72
N ARG A 467 26.98 9.10 8.22
CA ARG A 467 26.88 7.70 7.74
C ARG A 467 25.44 7.19 7.87
N VAL A 468 24.87 6.68 6.78
CA VAL A 468 23.54 6.04 6.81
C VAL A 468 23.65 4.65 7.42
N VAL A 469 22.81 4.36 8.40
CA VAL A 469 22.73 3.06 9.10
C VAL A 469 21.31 2.56 9.03
N VAL A 470 21.12 1.29 8.68
CA VAL A 470 19.79 0.66 8.70
C VAL A 470 19.60 -0.09 10.00
N VAL A 471 18.38 -0.10 10.53
CA VAL A 471 18.10 -0.75 11.80
C VAL A 471 16.94 -1.72 11.68
N ASP A 472 17.17 -2.93 12.17
CA ASP A 472 16.14 -3.93 12.35
C ASP A 472 15.25 -3.59 13.55
N ALA A 473 13.97 -3.88 13.45
CA ALA A 473 13.02 -3.79 14.55
C ALA A 473 11.74 -4.56 14.19
N ALA A 474 11.36 -5.51 15.04
CA ALA A 474 10.14 -6.30 14.86
C ALA A 474 9.09 -6.04 15.95
N THR A 475 9.50 -5.46 17.07
CA THR A 475 8.67 -5.19 18.24
C THR A 475 8.96 -3.82 18.83
N ASP A 476 8.08 -3.32 19.70
CA ASP A 476 8.35 -2.09 20.44
C ASP A 476 9.56 -2.20 21.37
N ASP A 477 9.84 -3.37 21.92
CA ASP A 477 11.02 -3.57 22.76
C ASP A 477 12.33 -3.44 21.96
N ASP A 478 12.38 -3.93 20.71
CA ASP A 478 13.53 -3.70 19.82
C ASP A 478 13.78 -2.19 19.63
N LEU A 479 12.70 -1.42 19.43
CA LEU A 479 12.77 0.03 19.24
C LEU A 479 13.16 0.77 20.53
N ARG A 480 12.75 0.29 21.70
CA ARG A 480 13.13 0.86 23.01
C ARG A 480 14.59 0.56 23.34
N LEU A 481 15.08 -0.64 23.03
CA LEU A 481 16.51 -0.97 23.14
C LEU A 481 17.36 -0.06 22.26
N LEU A 482 16.91 0.17 21.01
CA LEU A 482 17.54 1.14 20.12
C LEU A 482 17.50 2.56 20.70
N ALA A 483 16.36 3.01 21.24
CA ALA A 483 16.23 4.33 21.85
C ALA A 483 17.19 4.52 23.04
N LEU A 484 17.34 3.51 23.90
CA LEU A 484 18.32 3.52 24.99
C LEU A 484 19.76 3.64 24.47
N ALA A 485 20.12 2.88 23.43
CA ALA A 485 21.44 2.90 22.82
C ALA A 485 21.76 4.26 22.18
N VAL A 486 20.79 4.82 21.47
CA VAL A 486 20.89 6.16 20.86
C VAL A 486 21.08 7.21 21.94
N LEU A 487 20.24 7.23 22.98
CA LEU A 487 20.35 8.19 24.08
C LEU A 487 21.72 8.10 24.79
N GLU A 488 22.29 6.91 24.90
CA GLU A 488 23.64 6.71 25.43
C GLU A 488 24.73 7.30 24.54
N ALA A 489 24.69 7.00 23.24
CA ALA A 489 25.61 7.57 22.28
C ALA A 489 25.47 9.10 22.18
N GLU A 490 24.25 9.62 22.29
CA GLU A 490 23.96 11.05 22.33
C GLU A 490 24.56 11.73 23.56
N ALA A 491 24.46 11.10 24.74
CA ALA A 491 25.10 11.56 25.97
C ALA A 491 26.63 11.56 25.87
N ALA A 492 27.20 10.64 25.07
CA ALA A 492 28.62 10.63 24.71
C ALA A 492 29.01 11.65 23.61
N GLY A 493 28.07 12.52 23.20
CA GLY A 493 28.31 13.63 22.28
C GLY A 493 27.93 13.37 20.82
N LYS A 494 27.43 12.17 20.47
CA LYS A 494 26.99 11.87 19.10
C LYS A 494 25.71 12.60 18.73
N ARG A 495 25.54 12.90 17.44
CA ARG A 495 24.35 13.54 16.88
C ARG A 495 23.80 12.71 15.73
N PHE A 496 22.50 12.44 15.76
CA PHE A 496 21.84 11.63 14.76
C PHE A 496 20.68 12.38 14.10
N VAL A 497 20.39 12.01 12.86
CA VAL A 497 19.11 12.29 12.21
C VAL A 497 18.37 10.97 12.09
N TYR A 498 17.09 10.96 12.46
CA TYR A 498 16.27 9.76 12.44
C TYR A 498 15.39 9.76 11.18
N ARG A 499 15.59 8.84 10.24
CA ARG A 499 14.67 8.59 9.11
C ARG A 499 13.74 7.43 9.47
N VAL A 500 12.52 7.72 9.93
CA VAL A 500 11.79 6.74 10.75
C VAL A 500 10.31 6.60 10.43
N GLY A 501 9.77 5.41 10.74
CA GLY A 501 8.35 5.18 10.90
C GLY A 501 7.85 5.63 12.29
N PRO A 502 6.52 5.63 12.52
CA PRO A 502 5.95 6.23 13.72
C PRO A 502 6.25 5.48 15.04
N SER A 503 6.48 4.15 15.03
CA SER A 503 6.78 3.42 16.28
C SER A 503 8.11 3.82 16.91
N PHE A 504 9.12 4.19 16.12
CA PHE A 504 10.39 4.64 16.71
C PHE A 504 10.24 5.99 17.43
N VAL A 505 9.41 6.89 16.91
CA VAL A 505 9.13 8.18 17.57
C VAL A 505 8.57 7.93 18.96
N ARG A 506 7.58 7.04 19.09
CA ARG A 506 7.03 6.61 20.38
C ARG A 506 8.12 6.13 21.34
N ALA A 507 8.99 5.21 20.90
CA ALA A 507 10.09 4.69 21.72
C ALA A 507 11.07 5.80 22.14
N ARG A 508 11.42 6.71 21.22
CA ARG A 508 12.35 7.82 21.48
C ARG A 508 11.78 8.90 22.41
N LEU A 509 10.45 8.96 22.54
CA LEU A 509 9.73 9.78 23.53
C LEU A 509 9.53 9.07 24.87
N GLY A 510 10.00 7.82 25.03
CA GLY A 510 9.83 7.04 26.26
C GLY A 510 8.38 6.59 26.51
N GLN A 511 7.57 6.56 25.46
CA GLN A 511 6.18 6.15 25.51
C GLN A 511 6.04 4.65 25.24
N GLU A 512 4.97 4.08 25.80
CA GLU A 512 4.54 2.71 25.53
C GLU A 512 3.47 2.71 24.43
N ALA A 513 3.22 1.56 23.81
CA ALA A 513 2.10 1.44 22.89
C ALA A 513 0.82 1.76 23.69
N THR A 514 0.18 2.87 23.35
CA THR A 514 -0.99 3.35 24.08
C THR A 514 -2.21 2.61 23.57
N ALA A 515 -2.98 2.05 24.52
CA ALA A 515 -4.33 1.58 24.22
C ALA A 515 -5.16 2.75 23.64
N PRO A 516 -6.17 2.46 22.81
CA PRO A 516 -7.12 3.48 22.38
C PRO A 516 -7.68 4.27 23.56
N LEU A 517 -7.95 5.56 23.32
CA LEU A 517 -8.51 6.47 24.31
C LEU A 517 -9.80 5.88 24.88
N THR A 518 -9.84 5.75 26.20
CA THR A 518 -11.03 5.29 26.93
C THR A 518 -12.11 6.35 26.90
N ALA A 519 -13.36 5.94 27.14
CA ALA A 519 -14.49 6.88 27.29
C ALA A 519 -14.17 8.00 28.29
N SER A 520 -13.49 7.68 29.39
CA SER A 520 -13.11 8.64 30.42
C SER A 520 -12.06 9.67 30.02
N ARG A 521 -11.22 9.36 29.04
CA ARG A 521 -10.33 10.35 28.42
C ARG A 521 -11.01 11.13 27.30
N LEU A 522 -11.97 10.52 26.61
CA LEU A 522 -12.70 11.16 25.50
C LEU A 522 -13.77 12.12 25.97
N ALA A 523 -14.54 11.77 26.99
CA ALA A 523 -15.69 12.55 27.44
C ALA A 523 -15.34 14.00 27.84
N PRO A 524 -14.23 14.29 28.56
CA PRO A 524 -13.83 15.68 28.83
C PRO A 524 -13.46 16.47 27.56
N LEU A 525 -12.80 15.83 26.59
CA LEU A 525 -12.40 16.45 25.32
C LEU A 525 -13.62 16.81 24.47
N LEU A 526 -14.64 15.96 24.48
CA LEU A 526 -15.88 16.15 23.73
C LEU A 526 -16.85 17.12 24.41
N SER A 527 -16.91 17.08 25.75
CA SER A 527 -17.81 17.95 26.53
C SER A 527 -17.40 19.42 26.49
N GLY A 528 -16.09 19.71 26.39
CA GLY A 528 -15.59 21.08 26.21
C GLY A 528 -15.86 21.67 24.82
N ALA A 529 -16.17 20.82 23.84
CA ALA A 529 -16.47 21.21 22.45
C ALA A 529 -17.95 21.47 22.20
N ALA A 530 -18.83 20.75 22.91
CA ALA A 530 -20.28 20.82 22.73
C ALA A 530 -20.83 22.20 23.15
N GLY A 531 -21.44 22.92 22.19
CA GLY A 531 -22.25 24.10 22.48
C GLY A 531 -23.69 23.74 22.86
N ASP A 532 -24.55 24.75 23.00
CA ASP A 532 -26.00 24.59 23.30
C ASP A 532 -26.77 23.79 22.22
N ASP A 533 -26.21 23.68 21.00
CA ASP A 533 -26.87 23.12 19.80
C ASP A 533 -26.71 21.60 19.60
N GLY A 534 -26.23 20.86 20.61
CA GLY A 534 -26.15 19.38 20.58
C GLY A 534 -24.77 18.81 20.22
N GLY A 535 -24.47 17.63 20.76
CA GLY A 535 -23.14 16.98 20.73
C GLY A 535 -22.79 16.23 19.43
N HIS A 536 -23.18 16.76 18.26
CA HIS A 536 -23.05 16.05 16.97
C HIS A 536 -21.75 16.40 16.23
N GLY A 537 -21.21 15.42 15.50
CA GLY A 537 -19.92 15.56 14.80
C GLY A 537 -20.04 15.72 13.29
N LEU A 538 -18.96 16.23 12.69
CA LEU A 538 -18.79 16.34 11.24
C LEU A 538 -17.75 15.33 10.76
N VAL A 539 -18.13 14.45 9.83
CA VAL A 539 -17.22 13.50 9.18
C VAL A 539 -17.00 13.94 7.73
N VAL A 540 -15.75 14.15 7.33
CA VAL A 540 -15.34 14.65 6.02
C VAL A 540 -14.50 13.59 5.31
N VAL A 541 -14.99 13.10 4.17
CA VAL A 541 -14.37 12.01 3.40
C VAL A 541 -14.02 12.50 2.01
N GLY A 542 -12.75 12.81 1.76
CA GLY A 542 -12.29 13.28 0.44
C GLY A 542 -11.64 12.21 -0.44
N SER A 543 -11.23 11.06 0.13
CA SER A 543 -10.51 10.02 -0.59
C SER A 543 -11.43 9.02 -1.31
N HIS A 544 -11.10 8.66 -2.55
CA HIS A 544 -11.81 7.66 -3.34
C HIS A 544 -11.05 6.33 -3.46
N THR A 545 -10.70 5.73 -2.33
CA THR A 545 -10.18 4.34 -2.29
C THR A 545 -11.29 3.33 -2.04
N ALA A 546 -11.10 2.08 -2.47
CA ALA A 546 -12.04 0.99 -2.21
C ALA A 546 -12.32 0.81 -0.70
N VAL A 547 -11.27 0.85 0.13
CA VAL A 547 -11.40 0.77 1.59
C VAL A 547 -12.24 1.94 2.13
N THR A 548 -12.00 3.17 1.67
CA THR A 548 -12.78 4.33 2.12
C THR A 548 -14.24 4.24 1.70
N THR A 549 -14.54 3.67 0.50
CA THR A 549 -15.94 3.41 0.09
C THR A 549 -16.60 2.43 1.06
N ARG A 550 -15.99 1.27 1.29
CA ARG A 550 -16.57 0.23 2.16
C ARG A 550 -16.77 0.72 3.59
N GLN A 551 -15.81 1.47 4.14
CA GLN A 551 -15.92 2.08 5.46
C GLN A 551 -17.06 3.10 5.56
N LEU A 552 -17.29 3.88 4.51
CA LEU A 552 -18.38 4.85 4.45
C LEU A 552 -19.74 4.14 4.38
N ASP A 553 -19.84 3.07 3.59
CA ASP A 553 -21.06 2.27 3.48
C ASP A 553 -21.38 1.59 4.81
N ARG A 554 -20.39 0.97 5.47
CA ARG A 554 -20.54 0.40 6.82
C ARG A 554 -20.94 1.42 7.87
N LEU A 555 -20.40 2.64 7.82
CA LEU A 555 -20.82 3.72 8.73
C LEU A 555 -22.31 4.03 8.57
N ARG A 556 -22.80 4.12 7.33
CA ARG A 556 -24.21 4.42 7.01
C ARG A 556 -25.15 3.29 7.42
N GLU A 557 -24.70 2.04 7.33
CA GLU A 557 -25.45 0.87 7.78
C GLU A 557 -25.58 0.80 9.30
N ARG A 558 -24.52 1.20 10.04
CA ARG A 558 -24.45 1.01 11.50
C ARG A 558 -24.97 2.18 12.32
N LEU A 559 -24.82 3.41 11.84
CA LEU A 559 -25.12 4.60 12.61
C LEU A 559 -26.13 5.51 11.90
N PRO A 560 -27.04 6.17 12.63
CA PRO A 560 -27.98 7.13 12.07
C PRO A 560 -27.26 8.44 11.73
N VAL A 561 -26.57 8.46 10.58
CA VAL A 561 -25.85 9.64 10.07
C VAL A 561 -26.57 10.27 8.90
N THR A 562 -26.53 11.61 8.81
CA THR A 562 -27.01 12.31 7.61
C THR A 562 -25.88 12.37 6.58
N ALA A 563 -26.04 11.68 5.45
CA ALA A 563 -25.05 11.69 4.37
C ALA A 563 -25.35 12.78 3.34
N LEU A 564 -24.37 13.65 3.08
CA LEU A 564 -24.42 14.70 2.06
C LEU A 564 -23.23 14.55 1.11
N GLU A 565 -23.46 14.80 -0.17
CA GLU A 565 -22.42 14.71 -1.20
C GLU A 565 -22.02 16.09 -1.70
N LEU A 566 -20.70 16.32 -1.83
CA LEU A 566 -20.13 17.40 -2.59
C LEU A 566 -19.90 16.92 -4.03
N ASP A 567 -20.84 17.27 -4.91
CA ASP A 567 -20.78 16.90 -6.34
C ASP A 567 -19.50 17.43 -7.01
N VAL A 568 -18.61 16.52 -7.44
CA VAL A 568 -17.33 16.85 -8.09
C VAL A 568 -17.54 17.36 -9.52
N ALA A 569 -18.60 16.92 -10.22
CA ALA A 569 -18.90 17.40 -11.57
C ALA A 569 -19.24 18.89 -11.56
N ALA A 570 -20.02 19.34 -10.57
CA ALA A 570 -20.33 20.74 -10.34
C ALA A 570 -19.11 21.62 -9.99
N LEU A 571 -17.98 21.00 -9.60
CA LEU A 571 -16.70 21.71 -9.35
C LEU A 571 -15.81 21.83 -10.59
N ARG A 572 -16.11 21.11 -11.67
CA ARG A 572 -15.34 21.16 -12.93
C ARG A 572 -15.74 22.33 -13.83
N ASP A 573 -16.92 22.90 -13.62
CA ASP A 573 -17.41 24.00 -14.43
C ASP A 573 -16.48 25.21 -14.30
N ARG A 574 -16.12 25.81 -15.45
CA ARG A 574 -15.12 26.90 -15.50
C ARG A 574 -15.62 28.22 -14.89
N ASP A 575 -16.90 28.30 -14.54
CA ASP A 575 -17.44 29.43 -13.80
C ASP A 575 -17.19 29.24 -12.29
N ALA A 576 -16.18 29.95 -11.78
CA ALA A 576 -15.87 29.99 -10.35
C ALA A 576 -17.07 30.39 -9.49
N GLY A 577 -18.04 31.14 -10.04
CA GLY A 577 -19.29 31.48 -9.36
C GLY A 577 -20.21 30.28 -9.12
N THR A 578 -20.26 29.33 -10.05
CA THR A 578 -21.12 28.13 -9.96
C THR A 578 -20.57 27.14 -8.93
N ALA A 579 -19.28 26.83 -8.98
CA ALA A 579 -18.63 25.96 -8.00
C ALA A 579 -18.77 26.53 -6.57
N GLY A 580 -18.55 27.85 -6.40
CA GLY A 580 -18.72 28.52 -5.11
C GLY A 580 -20.15 28.49 -4.57
N ARG A 581 -21.17 28.63 -5.43
CA ARG A 581 -22.58 28.51 -5.05
C ARG A 581 -22.94 27.09 -4.61
N HIS A 582 -22.44 26.08 -5.32
CA HIS A 582 -22.65 24.67 -4.95
C HIS A 582 -22.04 24.36 -3.58
N VAL A 583 -20.78 24.73 -3.36
CA VAL A 583 -20.10 24.56 -2.06
C VAL A 583 -20.89 25.26 -0.94
N ALA A 584 -21.36 26.49 -1.18
CA ALA A 584 -22.17 27.22 -0.20
C ALA A 584 -23.49 26.50 0.13
N ALA A 585 -24.23 26.03 -0.88
CA ALA A 585 -25.49 25.33 -0.70
C ALA A 585 -25.32 24.01 0.08
N VAL A 586 -24.26 23.24 -0.20
CA VAL A 586 -23.95 22.03 0.57
C VAL A 586 -23.56 22.39 2.01
N ALA A 587 -22.74 23.42 2.21
CA ALA A 587 -22.36 23.86 3.56
C ALA A 587 -23.57 24.30 4.41
N ASP A 588 -24.54 25.01 3.83
CA ASP A 588 -25.77 25.41 4.52
C ASP A 588 -26.59 24.18 4.96
N ARG A 589 -26.70 23.16 4.10
CA ARG A 589 -27.37 21.89 4.42
C ARG A 589 -26.66 21.10 5.51
N VAL A 590 -25.32 21.05 5.46
CA VAL A 590 -24.49 20.39 6.48
C VAL A 590 -24.68 21.07 7.84
N ALA A 591 -24.58 22.40 7.88
CA ALA A 591 -24.75 23.16 9.12
C ALA A 591 -26.16 22.99 9.70
N ALA A 592 -27.18 22.91 8.86
CA ALA A 592 -28.55 22.66 9.31
C ALA A 592 -28.74 21.25 9.90
N ALA A 593 -28.18 20.22 9.25
CA ALA A 593 -28.30 18.84 9.70
C ALA A 593 -27.50 18.56 10.99
N LEU A 594 -26.35 19.23 11.17
CA LEU A 594 -25.50 19.11 12.37
C LEU A 594 -26.22 19.47 13.68
N ARG A 595 -27.26 20.31 13.63
CA ARG A 595 -28.08 20.64 14.81
C ARG A 595 -28.94 19.48 15.32
N THR A 596 -29.08 18.40 14.53
CA THR A 596 -30.00 17.29 14.83
C THR A 596 -29.33 15.92 14.78
N GLY A 597 -28.11 15.82 14.24
CA GLY A 597 -27.42 14.55 14.12
C GLY A 597 -26.01 14.69 13.52
N THR A 598 -25.22 13.64 13.64
CA THR A 598 -23.88 13.55 13.05
C THR A 598 -23.99 13.54 11.51
N VAL A 599 -23.20 14.37 10.85
CA VAL A 599 -23.25 14.56 9.39
C VAL A 599 -21.99 14.01 8.74
N VAL A 600 -22.17 13.28 7.64
CA VAL A 600 -21.07 12.78 6.81
C VAL A 600 -21.11 13.49 5.47
N VAL A 601 -20.01 14.14 5.11
CA VAL A 601 -19.81 14.78 3.81
C VAL A 601 -18.78 13.99 3.03
N SER A 602 -19.14 13.52 1.84
CA SER A 602 -18.22 12.85 0.91
C SER A 602 -18.17 13.55 -0.44
N THR A 603 -17.03 13.50 -1.11
CA THR A 603 -16.94 13.86 -2.54
C THR A 603 -17.59 12.77 -3.40
N SER A 604 -18.07 13.13 -4.61
CA SER A 604 -18.65 12.17 -5.55
C SER A 604 -17.78 10.94 -5.79
N ARG A 605 -18.43 9.78 -5.86
CA ARG A 605 -17.80 8.46 -6.02
C ARG A 605 -17.72 7.99 -7.48
N ALA A 606 -18.20 8.77 -8.44
CA ALA A 606 -17.89 8.52 -9.85
C ALA A 606 -16.42 8.90 -10.09
N VAL A 607 -15.64 8.00 -10.69
CA VAL A 607 -14.25 8.31 -11.07
C VAL A 607 -14.27 9.38 -12.15
N VAL A 608 -14.00 10.61 -11.75
CA VAL A 608 -13.86 11.73 -12.68
C VAL A 608 -12.38 11.98 -12.90
N THR A 609 -11.81 11.38 -13.94
CA THR A 609 -10.42 11.61 -14.34
C THR A 609 -10.30 12.84 -15.22
N GLY A 610 -9.17 13.56 -15.09
CA GLY A 610 -8.79 14.57 -16.06
C GLY A 610 -8.45 13.92 -17.42
N ALA A 611 -8.33 14.74 -18.47
CA ALA A 611 -7.92 14.25 -19.78
C ALA A 611 -6.48 13.68 -19.78
N ASP A 612 -5.66 14.10 -18.82
CA ASP A 612 -4.28 13.65 -18.59
C ASP A 612 -3.92 13.73 -17.09
N GLY A 613 -2.65 13.43 -16.75
CA GLY A 613 -2.14 13.47 -15.39
C GLY A 613 -2.13 14.88 -14.77
N ALA A 614 -1.86 15.92 -15.56
CA ALA A 614 -1.84 17.31 -15.10
C ALA A 614 -3.25 17.82 -14.78
N ALA A 615 -4.22 17.50 -15.62
CA ALA A 615 -5.64 17.79 -15.43
C ALA A 615 -6.21 17.02 -14.23
N SER A 616 -5.77 15.79 -13.99
CA SER A 616 -6.17 15.00 -12.82
C SER A 616 -5.63 15.61 -11.51
N LEU A 617 -4.39 16.11 -11.51
CA LEU A 617 -3.81 16.82 -10.37
C LEU A 617 -4.50 18.16 -10.12
N ALA A 618 -4.81 18.91 -11.17
CA ALA A 618 -5.56 20.17 -11.07
C ALA A 618 -6.96 19.94 -10.47
N LEU A 619 -7.66 18.88 -10.90
CA LEU A 619 -8.94 18.49 -10.33
C LEU A 619 -8.83 18.12 -8.85
N ALA A 620 -7.82 17.32 -8.47
CA ALA A 620 -7.59 16.97 -7.07
C ALA A 620 -7.36 18.22 -6.19
N ARG A 621 -6.63 19.22 -6.69
CA ARG A 621 -6.45 20.51 -6.00
C ARG A 621 -7.76 21.28 -5.86
N THR A 622 -8.58 21.36 -6.92
CA THR A 622 -9.90 22.00 -6.89
C THR A 622 -10.83 21.34 -5.90
N VAL A 623 -10.88 19.99 -5.89
CA VAL A 623 -11.68 19.22 -4.95
C VAL A 623 -11.21 19.48 -3.51
N SER A 624 -9.90 19.44 -3.24
CA SER A 624 -9.37 19.73 -1.91
C SER A 624 -9.71 21.14 -1.45
N ALA A 625 -9.54 22.15 -2.31
CA ALA A 625 -9.90 23.54 -2.01
C ALA A 625 -11.39 23.71 -1.72
N SER A 626 -12.25 22.97 -2.44
CA SER A 626 -13.71 23.01 -2.25
C SER A 626 -14.12 22.35 -0.93
N VAL A 627 -13.48 21.24 -0.54
CA VAL A 627 -13.67 20.62 0.77
C VAL A 627 -13.23 21.57 1.89
N VAL A 628 -12.10 22.26 1.72
CA VAL A 628 -11.63 23.29 2.66
C VAL A 628 -12.65 24.42 2.82
N ASP A 629 -13.16 24.97 1.71
CA ASP A 629 -14.15 26.04 1.76
C ASP A 629 -15.48 25.57 2.38
N LEU A 630 -15.91 24.34 2.08
CA LEU A 630 -17.08 23.72 2.70
C LEU A 630 -16.92 23.65 4.22
N VAL A 631 -15.83 23.06 4.71
CA VAL A 631 -15.62 22.89 6.16
C VAL A 631 -15.54 24.25 6.86
N ARG A 632 -14.80 25.21 6.27
CA ARG A 632 -14.72 26.58 6.81
C ARG A 632 -16.11 27.20 6.96
N ARG A 633 -16.92 27.16 5.90
CA ARG A 633 -18.30 27.68 5.90
C ARG A 633 -19.19 27.00 6.94
N VAL A 634 -19.05 25.69 7.12
CA VAL A 634 -19.79 24.93 8.15
C VAL A 634 -19.39 25.42 9.53
N THR A 635 -18.09 25.49 9.83
CA THR A 635 -17.58 25.93 11.15
C THR A 635 -17.90 27.38 11.48
N GLU A 636 -18.11 28.23 10.48
CA GLU A 636 -18.59 29.61 10.65
C GLU A 636 -20.08 29.68 11.02
N ARG A 637 -20.87 28.65 10.71
CA ARG A 637 -22.33 28.61 10.92
C ARG A 637 -22.72 27.80 12.16
N THR A 638 -21.99 26.74 12.44
CA THR A 638 -22.26 25.83 13.55
C THR A 638 -20.96 25.20 14.03
N ARG A 639 -20.86 24.95 15.34
CA ARG A 639 -19.68 24.36 15.95
C ARG A 639 -19.91 22.86 16.14
N PRO A 640 -19.25 21.99 15.37
CA PRO A 640 -19.38 20.54 15.58
C PRO A 640 -18.71 20.13 16.90
N ALA A 641 -19.23 19.07 17.54
CA ALA A 641 -18.64 18.50 18.75
C ALA A 641 -17.31 17.78 18.49
N PHE A 642 -17.11 17.29 17.26
CA PHE A 642 -15.85 16.74 16.77
C PHE A 642 -15.80 16.81 15.25
N VAL A 643 -14.61 16.76 14.67
CA VAL A 643 -14.40 16.66 13.23
C VAL A 643 -13.56 15.42 12.92
N VAL A 644 -14.04 14.53 12.07
CA VAL A 644 -13.27 13.40 11.53
C VAL A 644 -12.91 13.70 10.09
N ALA A 645 -11.62 13.80 9.77
CA ALA A 645 -11.17 13.94 8.39
C ALA A 645 -10.55 12.61 7.93
N LYS A 646 -11.02 12.09 6.79
CA LYS A 646 -10.51 10.86 6.21
C LYS A 646 -9.86 11.06 4.84
N GLY A 647 -8.61 10.62 4.75
CA GLY A 647 -7.70 10.75 3.60
C GLY A 647 -6.49 11.60 3.96
N GLY A 648 -5.30 11.29 3.43
CA GLY A 648 -4.06 12.03 3.76
C GLY A 648 -4.18 13.52 3.43
N ILE A 649 -4.43 13.85 2.16
CA ILE A 649 -4.62 15.24 1.70
C ILE A 649 -5.77 15.92 2.45
N THR A 650 -6.92 15.25 2.56
CA THR A 650 -8.10 15.80 3.24
C THR A 650 -7.80 16.10 4.71
N SER A 651 -7.12 15.20 5.42
CA SER A 651 -6.79 15.40 6.84
C SER A 651 -5.76 16.51 7.05
N HIS A 652 -4.83 16.71 6.11
CA HIS A 652 -3.93 17.84 6.17
C HIS A 652 -4.67 19.16 5.90
N ASP A 653 -5.32 19.27 4.74
CA ASP A 653 -5.91 20.52 4.27
C ASP A 653 -7.05 21.00 5.17
N VAL A 654 -7.87 20.08 5.70
CA VAL A 654 -8.90 20.44 6.68
C VAL A 654 -8.27 20.99 7.96
N ALA A 655 -7.23 20.33 8.50
CA ALA A 655 -6.56 20.80 9.72
C ALA A 655 -5.92 22.19 9.55
N THR A 656 -5.12 22.35 8.50
CA THR A 656 -4.22 23.51 8.35
C THR A 656 -4.90 24.68 7.64
N LYS A 657 -5.80 24.43 6.68
CA LYS A 657 -6.42 25.49 5.86
C LYS A 657 -7.85 25.80 6.29
N ALA A 658 -8.67 24.79 6.55
CA ALA A 658 -10.08 25.00 6.92
C ALA A 658 -10.20 25.41 8.39
N LEU A 659 -9.63 24.60 9.28
CA LEU A 659 -9.70 24.76 10.73
C LEU A 659 -8.56 25.62 11.29
N ARG A 660 -7.54 25.93 10.48
CA ARG A 660 -6.38 26.78 10.81
C ARG A 660 -5.75 26.46 12.16
N ILE A 661 -5.58 25.17 12.42
CA ILE A 661 -5.00 24.65 13.65
C ILE A 661 -3.49 24.89 13.60
N GLY A 662 -2.99 25.96 14.21
CA GLY A 662 -1.55 26.24 14.32
C GLY A 662 -0.88 25.35 15.35
N ARG A 663 -1.55 25.16 16.50
CA ARG A 663 -1.09 24.36 17.64
C ARG A 663 -2.14 23.34 18.04
N ALA A 664 -1.72 22.11 18.27
CA ALA A 664 -2.55 21.07 18.85
C ALA A 664 -1.76 20.18 19.81
N ARG A 665 -2.50 19.37 20.57
CA ARG A 665 -1.94 18.22 21.29
C ARG A 665 -2.51 16.93 20.70
N ALA A 666 -1.67 16.01 20.27
CA ALA A 666 -2.08 14.66 19.91
C ALA A 666 -2.45 13.91 21.20
N ALA A 667 -3.74 13.84 21.54
CA ALA A 667 -4.22 13.28 22.80
C ALA A 667 -4.02 11.75 22.89
N GLY A 668 -3.96 11.07 21.75
CA GLY A 668 -3.77 9.63 21.64
C GLY A 668 -4.48 9.08 20.42
N THR A 669 -4.82 7.79 20.47
CA THR A 669 -5.42 7.07 19.34
C THR A 669 -6.85 6.62 19.62
N LEU A 670 -7.70 6.55 18.60
CA LEU A 670 -9.07 6.01 18.70
C LEU A 670 -9.14 4.53 18.31
N LEU A 671 -8.13 4.05 17.60
CA LEU A 671 -7.94 2.65 17.23
C LEU A 671 -6.46 2.30 17.42
N PRO A 672 -6.11 1.06 17.78
CA PRO A 672 -4.75 0.68 18.20
C PRO A 672 -3.67 1.16 17.23
N GLY A 673 -3.02 2.27 17.59
CA GLY A 673 -1.89 2.82 16.85
C GLY A 673 -2.19 3.29 15.43
N ILE A 674 -3.44 3.57 15.02
CA ILE A 674 -3.77 3.80 13.59
C ILE A 674 -4.70 5.00 13.28
N VAL A 675 -5.37 5.59 14.28
CA VAL A 675 -6.21 6.78 14.09
C VAL A 675 -5.95 7.74 15.23
N SER A 676 -5.39 8.92 14.96
CA SER A 676 -5.04 9.89 16.01
C SER A 676 -6.13 10.92 16.25
N LEU A 677 -6.28 11.32 17.51
CA LEU A 677 -7.14 12.42 17.95
C LEU A 677 -6.27 13.58 18.41
N TRP A 678 -6.54 14.76 17.86
CA TRP A 678 -5.91 16.01 18.23
C TRP A 678 -6.88 16.89 19.01
N GLU A 679 -6.32 17.62 19.96
CA GLU A 679 -6.97 18.71 20.67
C GLU A 679 -6.38 20.04 20.16
N PRO A 680 -7.08 20.76 19.28
CA PRO A 680 -6.64 22.07 18.79
C PRO A 680 -6.63 23.11 19.90
N LEU A 681 -5.54 23.88 19.99
CA LEU A 681 -5.32 24.90 21.02
C LEU A 681 -5.56 26.32 20.52
N ASP A 682 -5.67 26.50 19.21
CA ASP A 682 -5.93 27.76 18.53
C ASP A 682 -6.82 27.55 17.29
N GLY A 683 -7.03 28.63 16.53
CA GLY A 683 -7.86 28.64 15.33
C GLY A 683 -9.37 28.53 15.59
N PRO A 684 -10.19 28.55 14.52
CA PRO A 684 -11.63 28.32 14.58
C PRO A 684 -12.05 27.01 15.26
N ALA A 685 -11.20 25.99 15.23
CA ALA A 685 -11.46 24.69 15.83
C ALA A 685 -10.94 24.54 17.27
N ARG A 686 -10.50 25.61 17.93
CA ARG A 686 -10.01 25.54 19.31
C ARG A 686 -10.97 24.76 20.21
N GLY A 687 -10.45 23.72 20.85
CA GLY A 687 -11.23 22.84 21.73
C GLY A 687 -12.21 21.89 21.04
N VAL A 688 -12.22 21.80 19.70
CA VAL A 688 -13.01 20.81 18.95
C VAL A 688 -12.09 19.63 18.59
N PRO A 689 -12.31 18.43 19.16
CA PRO A 689 -11.54 17.24 18.82
C PRO A 689 -11.47 17.01 17.32
N TYR A 690 -10.25 16.88 16.82
CA TYR A 690 -9.96 16.68 15.40
C TYR A 690 -9.32 15.32 15.19
N VAL A 691 -9.93 14.47 14.37
CA VAL A 691 -9.47 13.11 14.11
C VAL A 691 -8.81 13.04 12.74
N VAL A 692 -7.54 12.61 12.75
CA VAL A 692 -6.77 12.34 11.54
C VAL A 692 -6.89 10.87 11.18
N PHE A 693 -7.57 10.60 10.07
CA PHE A 693 -7.77 9.24 9.59
C PHE A 693 -7.17 9.04 8.21
N ALA A 694 -6.05 8.32 8.13
CA ALA A 694 -5.44 7.94 6.87
C ALA A 694 -6.41 7.17 5.94
N GLY A 695 -6.26 7.34 4.62
CA GLY A 695 -7.19 6.82 3.61
C GLY A 695 -7.10 5.30 3.36
N ASN A 696 -5.97 4.67 3.72
CA ASN A 696 -5.67 3.25 3.47
C ASN A 696 -5.50 2.45 4.77
N VAL A 697 -6.02 2.97 5.89
CA VAL A 697 -5.86 2.40 7.22
C VAL A 697 -7.21 1.96 7.78
N GLY A 698 -7.18 0.91 8.59
CA GLY A 698 -8.35 0.28 9.18
C GLY A 698 -9.01 -0.75 8.28
N ASP A 699 -9.89 -1.54 8.89
CA ASP A 699 -10.82 -2.46 8.23
C ASP A 699 -12.14 -1.74 7.86
N ASP A 700 -13.10 -2.48 7.31
CA ASP A 700 -14.38 -1.93 6.87
C ASP A 700 -15.21 -1.33 8.03
N ASP A 701 -14.98 -1.74 9.28
CA ASP A 701 -15.71 -1.27 10.46
C ASP A 701 -15.06 -0.07 11.15
N SER A 702 -13.81 0.24 10.83
CA SER A 702 -12.98 1.20 11.55
C SER A 702 -13.59 2.61 11.60
N LEU A 703 -14.22 3.09 10.53
CA LEU A 703 -14.86 4.42 10.53
C LEU A 703 -16.11 4.44 11.42
N ALA A 704 -16.92 3.39 11.38
CA ALA A 704 -18.07 3.25 12.26
C ALA A 704 -17.63 3.19 13.73
N ALA A 705 -16.58 2.42 14.04
CA ALA A 705 -16.03 2.31 15.40
C ALA A 705 -15.54 3.67 15.93
N VAL A 706 -14.81 4.44 15.11
CA VAL A 706 -14.33 5.79 15.47
C VAL A 706 -15.51 6.73 15.75
N VAL A 707 -16.52 6.77 14.88
CA VAL A 707 -17.68 7.65 15.08
C VAL A 707 -18.52 7.21 16.28
N THR A 708 -18.64 5.90 16.53
CA THR A 708 -19.31 5.34 17.72
C THR A 708 -18.59 5.81 18.99
N ALA A 709 -17.27 5.64 19.07
CA ALA A 709 -16.49 6.06 20.24
C ALA A 709 -16.67 7.55 20.56
N LEU A 710 -16.70 8.41 19.53
CA LEU A 710 -16.88 9.85 19.69
C LEU A 710 -18.31 10.26 20.07
N THR A 711 -19.31 9.48 19.69
CA THR A 711 -20.72 9.78 19.96
C THR A 711 -21.21 9.20 21.29
N GLU A 712 -20.72 8.02 21.68
CA GLU A 712 -21.16 7.33 22.90
C GLU A 712 -20.36 7.70 24.16
N ALA A 713 -19.08 8.08 24.04
CA ALA A 713 -18.25 8.40 25.21
C ALA A 713 -18.89 9.44 26.18
N PRO A 714 -19.55 10.51 25.72
CA PRO A 714 -20.23 11.47 26.62
C PRO A 714 -21.49 10.93 27.33
N HIS A 715 -21.96 9.74 26.96
CA HIS A 715 -23.13 9.08 27.55
C HIS A 715 -22.75 7.95 28.50
N GLN A 716 -21.55 7.37 28.37
CA GLN A 716 -21.08 6.26 29.21
C GLN A 716 -20.60 6.71 30.61
N GLU A 717 -20.33 8.00 30.81
CA GLU A 717 -19.96 8.58 32.12
C GLU A 717 -21.12 9.23 32.89
N ARG A 718 -22.33 9.25 32.30
CA ARG A 718 -23.57 9.69 32.97
C ARG A 718 -24.33 8.48 33.49
#